data_AF-A0A818PK23-F1
#
_entry.id   AF-A0A818PK23-F1
#
_cell.length_a   1.000
_cell.length_b   1.000
_cell.length_c   1.000
_cell.angle_alpha   90.00
_cell.angle_beta   90.00
_cell.angle_gamma   90.00
#
_symmetry.space_group_name_H-M   'P 1'
#
loop_
_entity.id
_entity.type
_entity.pdbx_description
1 polymer ?
#
loop_
_entity_poly.entity_id
_entity_poly.type
_entity_poly.pdbx_seq_one_letter_code
_entity_poly.pdbx_strand_id
1 'polypeptide(L)'
;MDLAFALFERHKELILTLNECLSDTRDILIILDVINILTNKTKQTQLPELFLGQSNAILGEKLLLTQEMIDTTHTYFDRMADGQLMKFMNQNINLDWHPLPHESINQFIENLSDESVPDSTKYISYTCLCDIPSVHIKTRAKLYYLFNIFIEKVLPRIDLSLSPGDSILIDRIQSARNYILSTTKFQLFNDTLVKTRSTSEFCPDIKFDTVKASLGEHPEDTMFYQAYKQSYSNASRAFRRTMDERAWTAVFIGMHSNDGGGPYRDSITRMCAELCSTKLPLFILCPNGRTNSGSNCDRWIPNVFPPNRPIPDEFKNQYRFVGQLMGMAIRTRNLLDVRFPTLLWKQLVQEKVTIEDIEAIDMQSFTIINQMEENIKQVKILNECEDGNVNDDCDYLFSSIMSELTFDVVSSAGQTYELIPGGFHIPITAANFEDYCMRYRQYRINEFHRQIDFIRQGLYSVVPSAYLTLFTASELEEAVCGKGYIDIEMLKRHTYYSSDSETTSHISRFWSVLSEMFSEEQKKLFLIFVWGRSTLPNRDEDFSSSFTIARLETSGNVDDALPSDSGGPILQWLGDRWEQVGITSFGKGCAVKGDPGIYTRLAYYFDWMESITNAWSNTSTALPHVVYRCDRTSTCGCGQNDVTLLSSRIVGGEDAVEASWSMVVSLRFPEAFHQCGGTLLSESFILTAAYCVDNLSIGGEMNITVAVGMTNRFDPRQIIREVDRIYIHPNYSREARDYRNDIALLHVKTPFIYTNNPLLAKSCIHRIDPPELTIQHPRNGSRLAVIGWGFLKSIGSTIPEMLQQVQVYTIDHDHPACLDSIYDPQLQFCAGIIEGGKG
;
A
#
# COMPACT_ATOMS: atom_id res chain seq x y z
N MET A 1 33.11 26.82 -14.42
CA MET A 1 33.21 26.55 -15.86
C MET A 1 34.63 26.17 -16.23
N ASP A 2 35.65 26.94 -15.87
CA ASP A 2 37.06 26.61 -16.17
C ASP A 2 37.52 25.25 -15.61
N LEU A 3 37.14 24.90 -14.38
CA LEU A 3 37.40 23.58 -13.79
C LEU A 3 36.68 22.43 -14.53
N ALA A 4 35.47 22.70 -15.03
CA ALA A 4 34.67 21.72 -15.76
C ALA A 4 35.22 21.53 -17.19
N PHE A 5 35.70 22.62 -17.79
CA PHE A 5 36.41 22.63 -19.07
C PHE A 5 37.76 21.89 -18.98
N ALA A 6 38.52 22.10 -17.90
CA ALA A 6 39.78 21.40 -17.66
C ALA A 6 39.60 19.88 -17.48
N LEU A 7 38.53 19.45 -16.79
CA LEU A 7 38.18 18.03 -16.67
C LEU A 7 37.76 17.44 -18.03
N PHE A 8 36.99 18.17 -18.82
CA PHE A 8 36.59 17.74 -20.16
C PHE A 8 37.80 17.60 -21.10
N GLU A 9 38.66 18.62 -21.20
CA GLU A 9 39.87 18.56 -22.03
C GLU A 9 40.82 17.42 -21.59
N ARG A 10 40.88 17.12 -20.29
CA ARG A 10 41.69 16.01 -19.76
C ARG A 10 41.17 14.61 -20.15
N HIS A 11 39.87 14.46 -20.41
CA HIS A 11 39.24 13.17 -20.73
C HIS A 11 38.63 13.13 -22.15
N LYS A 12 38.99 14.09 -22.99
CA LYS A 12 38.46 14.30 -24.33
C LYS A 12 38.68 13.09 -25.26
N GLU A 13 39.83 12.44 -25.17
CA GLU A 13 40.14 11.25 -25.98
C GLU A 13 39.19 10.09 -25.69
N LEU A 14 38.91 9.80 -24.41
CA LEU A 14 37.95 8.76 -24.01
C LEU A 14 36.55 9.02 -24.59
N ILE A 15 36.12 10.29 -24.54
CA ILE A 15 34.82 10.73 -25.03
C ILE A 15 34.73 10.63 -26.56
N LEU A 16 35.79 11.04 -27.27
CA LEU A 16 35.86 10.96 -28.73
C LEU A 16 35.90 9.50 -29.21
N THR A 17 36.68 8.63 -28.55
CA THR A 17 36.72 7.19 -28.85
C THR A 17 35.37 6.53 -28.64
N LEU A 18 34.61 6.90 -27.60
CA LEU A 18 33.25 6.40 -27.40
C LEU A 18 32.29 6.91 -28.48
N ASN A 19 32.41 8.16 -28.90
CA ASN A 19 31.57 8.76 -29.93
C ASN A 19 31.80 8.12 -31.32
N GLU A 20 33.04 7.86 -31.69
CA GLU A 20 33.39 7.20 -32.96
C GLU A 20 32.90 5.74 -33.02
N CYS A 21 32.88 5.05 -31.87
CA CYS A 21 32.41 3.67 -31.75
C CYS A 21 30.88 3.51 -31.70
N LEU A 22 30.09 4.58 -31.67
CA LEU A 22 28.68 4.51 -31.25
C LEU A 22 27.73 5.42 -32.04
N SER A 23 27.79 5.35 -33.37
CA SER A 23 26.92 6.14 -34.28
C SER A 23 25.40 5.95 -34.07
N ASP A 24 24.96 4.95 -33.29
CA ASP A 24 23.54 4.62 -33.09
C ASP A 24 23.06 4.66 -31.62
N THR A 25 23.95 4.78 -30.61
CA THR A 25 23.49 4.85 -29.20
C THR A 25 22.96 6.25 -28.87
N ARG A 26 21.64 6.41 -29.06
CA ARG A 26 20.90 7.66 -28.84
C ARG A 26 21.21 8.30 -27.47
N ASP A 27 21.41 7.50 -26.44
CA ASP A 27 21.60 7.91 -25.05
C ASP A 27 22.94 8.64 -24.81
N ILE A 28 24.03 8.11 -25.38
CA ILE A 28 25.36 8.74 -25.29
C ILE A 28 25.40 10.01 -26.14
N LEU A 29 24.76 9.99 -27.31
CA LEU A 29 24.64 11.19 -28.16
C LEU A 29 23.94 12.35 -27.44
N ILE A 30 22.89 12.07 -26.64
CA ILE A 30 22.22 13.09 -25.83
C ILE A 30 23.18 13.73 -24.81
N ILE A 31 23.99 12.92 -24.11
CA ILE A 31 24.98 13.41 -23.13
C ILE A 31 26.03 14.28 -23.82
N LEU A 32 26.57 13.81 -24.95
CA LEU A 32 27.60 14.51 -25.71
C LEU A 32 27.07 15.82 -26.30
N ASP A 33 25.83 15.83 -26.79
CA ASP A 33 25.14 17.03 -27.25
C ASP A 33 25.05 18.09 -26.16
N VAL A 34 24.63 17.71 -24.94
CA VAL A 34 24.55 18.63 -23.78
C VAL A 34 25.92 19.23 -23.49
N ILE A 35 26.97 18.40 -23.45
CA ILE A 35 28.34 18.85 -23.20
C ILE A 35 28.82 19.79 -24.32
N ASN A 36 28.54 19.46 -25.59
CA ASN A 36 28.97 20.22 -26.75
C ASN A 36 28.27 21.59 -26.83
N ILE A 37 26.96 21.67 -26.53
CA ILE A 37 26.23 22.94 -26.46
C ILE A 37 26.80 23.84 -25.36
N LEU A 38 27.08 23.27 -24.19
CA LEU A 38 27.59 24.01 -23.03
C LEU A 38 29.03 24.51 -23.27
N THR A 39 29.88 23.69 -23.88
CA THR A 39 31.26 24.06 -24.22
C THR A 39 31.35 25.04 -25.39
N ASN A 40 30.48 24.94 -26.41
CA ASN A 40 30.45 25.91 -27.51
C ASN A 40 29.92 27.29 -27.05
N LYS A 41 29.00 27.36 -26.09
CA LYS A 41 28.60 28.65 -25.49
C LYS A 41 29.72 29.31 -24.69
N THR A 42 30.68 28.55 -24.14
CA THR A 42 31.88 29.11 -23.52
C THR A 42 32.96 29.56 -24.53
N LYS A 43 32.88 29.14 -25.80
CA LYS A 43 33.84 29.53 -26.87
C LYS A 43 33.64 30.93 -27.47
N GLN A 44 32.68 31.72 -26.98
CA GLN A 44 32.55 33.13 -27.42
C GLN A 44 33.72 34.04 -26.95
N THR A 45 34.69 33.52 -26.21
CA THR A 45 36.05 34.07 -26.14
C THR A 45 36.94 33.36 -27.15
N GLN A 46 37.13 34.00 -28.33
CA GLN A 46 38.07 33.72 -29.42
C GLN A 46 38.75 32.34 -29.43
N LEU A 47 38.29 31.40 -30.26
CA LEU A 47 39.17 30.52 -31.07
C LEU A 47 38.36 29.54 -31.97
N PRO A 48 38.05 29.92 -33.23
CA PRO A 48 37.51 29.00 -34.23
C PRO A 48 38.56 28.25 -35.07
N GLU A 49 39.82 28.71 -35.14
CA GLU A 49 40.80 28.17 -36.12
C GLU A 49 41.68 27.01 -35.61
N LEU A 50 41.84 26.84 -34.29
CA LEU A 50 42.65 25.74 -33.73
C LEU A 50 41.87 24.40 -33.72
N PHE A 51 40.54 24.44 -33.68
CA PHE A 51 39.69 23.25 -33.57
C PHE A 51 39.59 22.49 -34.90
N LEU A 52 39.57 23.19 -36.04
CA LEU A 52 39.64 22.57 -37.37
C LEU A 52 41.06 22.11 -37.73
N GLY A 53 42.10 22.79 -37.23
CA GLY A 53 43.50 22.41 -37.46
C GLY A 53 43.95 21.19 -36.64
N GLN A 54 43.45 21.03 -35.41
CA GLN A 54 43.81 19.89 -34.55
C GLN A 54 42.97 18.63 -34.81
N SER A 55 41.72 18.75 -35.31
CA SER A 55 40.95 17.58 -35.75
C SER A 55 41.65 16.78 -36.86
N ASN A 56 42.38 17.43 -37.77
CA ASN A 56 43.14 16.74 -38.82
C ASN A 56 44.50 16.16 -38.35
N ALA A 57 45.01 16.59 -37.19
CA ALA A 57 46.21 16.01 -36.58
C ALA A 57 45.87 14.82 -35.67
N ILE A 58 44.69 14.84 -35.04
CA ILE A 58 44.16 13.77 -34.18
C ILE A 58 43.67 12.56 -35.02
N LEU A 59 43.23 12.79 -36.26
CA LEU A 59 42.97 11.72 -37.24
C LEU A 59 44.24 10.94 -37.68
N GLY A 60 45.42 11.34 -37.21
CA GLY A 60 46.72 10.79 -37.63
C GLY A 60 47.29 9.66 -36.77
N GLU A 61 46.86 9.47 -35.52
CA GLU A 61 47.33 8.35 -34.69
C GLU A 61 46.26 7.26 -34.60
N LYS A 62 46.46 6.24 -35.43
CA LYS A 62 45.66 5.02 -35.50
C LYS A 62 45.58 4.33 -34.13
N LEU A 63 44.51 4.56 -33.38
CA LEU A 63 43.91 3.50 -32.58
C LEU A 63 43.27 2.52 -33.57
N LEU A 64 43.98 1.43 -33.86
CA LEU A 64 43.46 0.30 -34.65
C LEU A 64 42.39 -0.43 -33.84
N LEU A 65 41.21 0.18 -33.71
CA LEU A 65 40.00 -0.56 -33.38
C LEU A 65 39.63 -1.36 -34.63
N THR A 66 39.69 -2.68 -34.54
CA THR A 66 39.24 -3.54 -35.64
C THR A 66 37.73 -3.37 -35.81
N GLN A 67 37.21 -3.56 -37.02
CA GLN A 67 35.77 -3.52 -37.26
C GLN A 67 35.03 -4.50 -36.33
N GLU A 68 35.63 -5.66 -36.03
CA GLU A 68 35.14 -6.63 -35.07
C GLU A 68 35.04 -6.08 -33.63
N MET A 69 36.00 -5.27 -33.17
CA MET A 69 35.93 -4.60 -31.87
C MET A 69 34.85 -3.51 -31.85
N ILE A 70 34.67 -2.79 -32.95
CA ILE A 70 33.60 -1.80 -33.12
C ILE A 70 32.24 -2.50 -33.10
N ASP A 71 32.06 -3.57 -33.87
CA ASP A 71 30.82 -4.34 -33.95
C ASP A 71 30.50 -5.04 -32.62
N THR A 72 31.52 -5.54 -31.91
CA THR A 72 31.39 -6.13 -30.56
C THR A 72 31.02 -5.06 -29.54
N THR A 73 31.63 -3.87 -29.63
CA THR A 73 31.32 -2.73 -28.78
C THR A 73 29.88 -2.27 -29.02
N HIS A 74 29.46 -2.06 -30.27
CA HIS A 74 28.06 -1.77 -30.62
C HIS A 74 27.09 -2.81 -30.05
N THR A 75 27.39 -4.10 -30.24
CA THR A 75 26.54 -5.19 -29.73
C THR A 75 26.36 -5.16 -28.21
N TYR A 76 27.42 -4.90 -27.44
CA TYR A 76 27.31 -4.80 -25.98
C TYR A 76 26.68 -3.50 -25.50
N PHE A 77 26.97 -2.38 -26.18
CA PHE A 77 26.43 -1.08 -25.83
C PHE A 77 24.92 -0.97 -26.15
N ASP A 78 24.45 -1.56 -27.25
CA ASP A 78 23.02 -1.62 -27.60
C ASP A 78 22.23 -2.56 -26.67
N ARG A 79 22.90 -3.58 -26.10
CA ARG A 79 22.30 -4.50 -25.11
C ARG A 79 22.26 -3.92 -23.70
N MET A 80 23.05 -2.88 -23.42
CA MET A 80 23.21 -2.34 -22.08
C MET A 80 22.17 -1.26 -21.80
N ALA A 81 21.12 -1.58 -21.04
CA ALA A 81 20.09 -0.60 -20.68
C ALA A 81 20.65 0.52 -19.76
N ASP A 82 20.86 1.71 -20.31
CA ASP A 82 21.42 2.90 -19.62
C ASP A 82 20.66 3.30 -18.37
N GLY A 83 19.32 3.21 -18.42
CA GLY A 83 18.48 3.43 -17.25
C GLY A 83 18.75 2.44 -16.11
N GLN A 84 19.05 1.17 -16.41
CA GLN A 84 19.35 0.17 -15.37
C GLN A 84 20.74 0.34 -14.79
N LEU A 85 21.75 0.68 -15.61
CA LEU A 85 23.09 1.01 -15.10
C LEU A 85 23.04 2.25 -14.20
N MET A 86 22.31 3.30 -14.60
CA MET A 86 22.16 4.50 -13.78
C MET A 86 21.40 4.22 -12.48
N LYS A 87 20.37 3.39 -12.51
CA LYS A 87 19.67 2.93 -11.30
C LYS A 87 20.61 2.14 -10.38
N PHE A 88 21.43 1.24 -10.94
CA PHE A 88 22.47 0.53 -10.21
C PHE A 88 23.48 1.50 -9.57
N MET A 89 23.97 2.49 -10.32
CA MET A 89 24.90 3.50 -9.82
C MET A 89 24.28 4.33 -8.69
N ASN A 90 23.03 4.79 -8.85
CA ASN A 90 22.28 5.50 -7.82
C ASN A 90 22.09 4.67 -6.54
N GLN A 91 21.90 3.35 -6.65
CA GLN A 91 21.64 2.48 -5.50
C GLN A 91 22.90 1.97 -4.78
N ASN A 92 23.97 1.67 -5.53
CA ASN A 92 25.12 0.93 -5.01
C ASN A 92 26.40 1.77 -4.91
N ILE A 93 26.55 2.79 -5.75
CA ILE A 93 27.74 3.68 -5.75
C ILE A 93 27.44 4.91 -4.88
N ASN A 94 26.74 4.71 -3.77
CA ASN A 94 26.46 5.72 -2.74
C ASN A 94 27.74 6.09 -1.96
N LEU A 95 28.86 6.27 -2.66
CA LEU A 95 30.02 6.93 -2.10
C LEU A 95 29.63 8.37 -1.90
N ASP A 96 29.70 8.80 -0.64
CA ASP A 96 29.58 10.19 -0.20
C ASP A 96 29.98 11.12 -1.34
N TRP A 97 28.96 11.70 -1.96
CA TRP A 97 29.10 12.62 -3.07
C TRP A 97 29.59 13.96 -2.49
N HIS A 98 30.79 13.91 -1.95
CA HIS A 98 31.57 15.07 -1.57
C HIS A 98 32.42 15.44 -2.77
N PRO A 99 32.61 16.74 -3.04
CA PRO A 99 33.54 17.20 -4.07
C PRO A 99 34.94 16.70 -3.70
N LEU A 100 35.30 15.53 -4.22
CA LEU A 100 36.61 14.95 -4.01
C LEU A 100 37.66 15.91 -4.59
N PRO A 101 38.74 16.22 -3.85
CA PRO A 101 39.87 16.95 -4.39
C PRO A 101 40.38 16.28 -5.67
N HIS A 102 40.95 17.08 -6.58
CA HIS A 102 41.38 16.67 -7.92
C HIS A 102 42.33 15.44 -7.95
N GLU A 103 43.01 15.15 -6.84
CA GLU A 103 43.90 13.98 -6.68
C GLU A 103 43.16 12.69 -6.31
N SER A 104 41.96 12.76 -5.73
CA SER A 104 41.19 11.60 -5.27
C SER A 104 40.28 10.98 -6.34
N ILE A 105 40.04 11.68 -7.46
CA ILE A 105 39.27 11.16 -8.60
C ILE A 105 40.03 10.02 -9.29
N ASN A 106 41.35 10.17 -9.49
CA ASN A 106 42.19 9.12 -10.06
C ASN A 106 42.26 7.91 -9.12
N GLN A 107 42.38 8.15 -7.82
CA GLN A 107 42.43 7.08 -6.81
C GLN A 107 41.09 6.35 -6.70
N PHE A 108 39.94 7.04 -6.84
CA PHE A 108 38.62 6.41 -6.92
C PHE A 108 38.43 5.61 -8.22
N ILE A 109 38.90 6.14 -9.35
CA ILE A 109 38.86 5.48 -10.67
C ILE A 109 39.79 4.26 -10.71
N GLU A 110 40.93 4.28 -10.01
CA GLU A 110 41.85 3.15 -9.83
C GLU A 110 41.34 2.16 -8.77
N ASN A 111 40.62 2.63 -7.74
CA ASN A 111 39.97 1.82 -6.70
C ASN A 111 38.64 1.17 -7.14
N LEU A 112 38.17 1.42 -8.37
CA LEU A 112 37.29 0.47 -9.08
C LEU A 112 38.10 -0.79 -9.50
N SER A 113 38.87 -1.31 -8.55
CA SER A 113 39.71 -2.49 -8.68
C SER A 113 38.83 -3.71 -8.93
N ASP A 114 39.42 -4.77 -9.49
CA ASP A 114 38.73 -5.98 -9.95
C ASP A 114 37.93 -6.75 -8.88
N GLU A 115 37.96 -6.31 -7.62
CA GLU A 115 37.17 -6.88 -6.51
C GLU A 115 35.92 -6.06 -6.12
N SER A 116 35.72 -4.86 -6.69
CA SER A 116 34.59 -3.95 -6.38
C SER A 116 33.37 -4.12 -7.29
N VAL A 117 33.50 -4.90 -8.35
CA VAL A 117 32.41 -5.43 -9.17
C VAL A 117 32.14 -6.81 -8.56
N PRO A 118 31.14 -6.97 -7.65
CA PRO A 118 30.92 -8.25 -7.00
C PRO A 118 30.71 -9.38 -8.01
N ASP A 119 30.97 -10.61 -7.57
CA ASP A 119 30.77 -11.83 -8.34
C ASP A 119 29.36 -11.87 -8.99
N SER A 120 29.25 -12.57 -10.11
CA SER A 120 28.04 -12.81 -10.93
C SER A 120 26.76 -13.15 -10.12
N THR A 121 26.93 -13.59 -8.89
CA THR A 121 25.88 -13.90 -7.90
C THR A 121 25.25 -12.69 -7.20
N LYS A 122 25.83 -11.48 -7.21
CA LYS A 122 25.21 -10.26 -6.63
C LYS A 122 24.38 -9.43 -7.63
N TYR A 123 24.38 -9.76 -8.92
CA TYR A 123 23.64 -9.03 -9.97
C TYR A 123 22.30 -9.66 -10.35
N ILE A 124 21.81 -10.60 -9.54
CA ILE A 124 20.58 -11.37 -9.83
C ILE A 124 19.37 -10.45 -10.09
N SER A 125 19.35 -9.24 -9.53
CA SER A 125 18.28 -8.25 -9.72
C SER A 125 18.35 -7.45 -11.02
N TYR A 126 19.50 -7.43 -11.72
CA TYR A 126 19.72 -6.68 -12.97
C TYR A 126 20.15 -7.63 -14.09
N THR A 127 19.22 -8.47 -14.52
CA THR A 127 19.45 -9.53 -15.52
C THR A 127 20.07 -9.03 -16.83
N CYS A 128 19.84 -7.76 -17.21
CA CYS A 128 20.44 -7.18 -18.42
C CYS A 128 21.94 -6.90 -18.33
N LEU A 129 22.52 -6.87 -17.13
CA LEU A 129 23.94 -6.59 -16.91
C LEU A 129 24.78 -7.87 -16.77
N CYS A 130 24.15 -9.03 -16.56
CA CYS A 130 24.81 -10.30 -16.27
C CYS A 130 25.74 -10.79 -17.39
N ASP A 131 25.39 -10.50 -18.65
CA ASP A 131 26.12 -11.00 -19.84
C ASP A 131 27.09 -9.96 -20.42
N ILE A 132 27.30 -8.82 -19.74
CA ILE A 132 28.10 -7.70 -20.24
C ILE A 132 29.49 -7.71 -19.60
N PRO A 133 30.58 -7.64 -20.37
CA PRO A 133 31.94 -7.60 -19.80
C PRO A 133 32.15 -6.38 -18.88
N SER A 134 32.82 -6.61 -17.75
CA SER A 134 33.04 -5.60 -16.70
C SER A 134 33.73 -4.32 -17.20
N VAL A 135 34.57 -4.41 -18.23
CA VAL A 135 35.26 -3.26 -18.85
C VAL A 135 34.28 -2.27 -19.48
N HIS A 136 33.22 -2.75 -20.14
CA HIS A 136 32.20 -1.88 -20.75
C HIS A 136 31.35 -1.19 -19.69
N ILE A 137 30.96 -1.94 -18.64
CA ILE A 137 30.24 -1.40 -17.49
C ILE A 137 31.05 -0.29 -16.80
N LYS A 138 32.32 -0.56 -16.51
CA LYS A 138 33.25 0.41 -15.89
C LYS A 138 33.41 1.66 -16.76
N THR A 139 33.56 1.51 -18.07
CA THR A 139 33.76 2.64 -19.00
C THR A 139 32.54 3.55 -19.04
N ARG A 140 31.33 2.99 -19.08
CA ARG A 140 30.10 3.79 -19.12
C ARG A 140 29.76 4.42 -17.77
N ALA A 141 30.04 3.74 -16.66
CA ALA A 141 29.94 4.32 -15.33
C ALA A 141 30.86 5.55 -15.16
N LYS A 142 32.09 5.50 -15.70
CA LYS A 142 33.01 6.65 -15.73
C LYS A 142 32.43 7.84 -16.50
N LEU A 143 31.81 7.59 -17.65
CA LEU A 143 31.16 8.64 -18.46
C LEU A 143 30.03 9.33 -17.68
N TYR A 144 29.14 8.57 -17.05
CA TYR A 144 28.05 9.15 -16.27
C TYR A 144 28.55 9.90 -15.04
N TYR A 145 29.59 9.41 -14.38
CA TYR A 145 30.19 10.10 -13.24
C TYR A 145 30.77 11.46 -13.66
N LEU A 146 31.55 11.50 -14.74
CA LEU A 146 32.11 12.74 -15.29
C LEU A 146 31.01 13.71 -15.73
N PHE A 147 29.96 13.20 -16.40
CA PHE A 147 28.80 13.99 -16.79
C PHE A 147 28.11 14.63 -15.58
N ASN A 148 27.96 13.90 -14.47
CA ASN A 148 27.31 14.41 -13.27
C ASN A 148 28.13 15.46 -12.51
N ILE A 149 29.46 15.30 -12.42
CA ILE A 149 30.36 16.36 -11.91
C ILE A 149 30.24 17.63 -12.76
N PHE A 150 30.15 17.46 -14.07
CA PHE A 150 30.02 18.57 -14.99
C PHE A 150 28.67 19.28 -14.83
N ILE A 151 27.57 18.52 -14.81
CA ILE A 151 26.21 19.03 -14.69
C ILE A 151 26.01 19.73 -13.34
N GLU A 152 26.48 19.18 -12.23
CA GLU A 152 26.40 19.81 -10.90
C GLU A 152 26.90 21.27 -10.90
N LYS A 153 28.02 21.54 -11.57
CA LYS A 153 28.66 22.86 -11.60
C LYS A 153 27.94 23.85 -12.54
N VAL A 154 27.19 23.33 -13.50
CA VAL A 154 26.59 24.13 -14.58
C VAL A 154 25.10 24.37 -14.33
N LEU A 155 24.38 23.37 -13.84
CA LEU A 155 22.93 23.37 -13.61
C LEU A 155 22.45 24.58 -12.76
N PRO A 156 23.15 25.02 -11.69
CA PRO A 156 22.76 26.20 -10.92
C PRO A 156 22.82 27.54 -11.69
N ARG A 157 23.47 27.56 -12.87
CA ARG A 157 23.65 28.75 -13.71
C ARG A 157 22.71 28.77 -14.91
N ILE A 158 21.89 27.74 -15.07
CA ILE A 158 20.92 27.62 -16.15
C ILE A 158 19.56 28.02 -15.59
N ASP A 159 18.86 28.90 -16.30
CA ASP A 159 17.48 29.21 -16.00
C ASP A 159 16.59 28.07 -16.48
N LEU A 160 16.26 27.15 -15.57
CA LEU A 160 15.41 26.00 -15.84
C LEU A 160 13.92 26.34 -15.84
N SER A 161 13.54 27.62 -15.64
CA SER A 161 12.13 28.04 -15.64
C SER A 161 11.53 28.20 -17.04
N LEU A 162 12.37 28.14 -18.09
CA LEU A 162 11.92 28.23 -19.48
C LEU A 162 11.12 26.98 -19.89
N SER A 163 10.16 27.16 -20.79
CA SER A 163 9.30 26.08 -21.28
C SER A 163 10.04 25.22 -22.32
N PRO A 164 9.62 23.96 -22.53
CA PRO A 164 10.13 23.14 -23.62
C PRO A 164 10.00 23.88 -24.97
N GLY A 165 11.10 23.94 -25.75
CA GLY A 165 11.19 24.65 -27.02
C GLY A 165 11.71 26.09 -26.92
N ASP A 166 11.79 26.69 -25.72
CA ASP A 166 12.37 28.04 -25.54
C ASP A 166 13.91 28.02 -25.60
N SER A 167 14.53 26.86 -25.32
CA SER A 167 15.98 26.70 -25.37
C SER A 167 16.40 25.29 -25.71
N ILE A 168 17.17 25.15 -26.80
CA ILE A 168 17.79 23.88 -27.23
C ILE A 168 18.59 23.23 -26.08
N LEU A 169 19.25 24.05 -25.25
CA LEU A 169 20.02 23.56 -24.12
C LEU A 169 19.13 22.89 -23.06
N ILE A 170 17.97 23.49 -22.76
CA ILE A 170 17.04 22.96 -21.76
C ILE A 170 16.38 21.71 -22.28
N ASP A 171 15.95 21.71 -23.54
CA ASP A 171 15.37 20.52 -24.18
C ASP A 171 16.34 19.33 -24.13
N ARG A 172 17.63 19.58 -24.35
CA ARG A 172 18.68 18.54 -24.27
C ARG A 172 18.95 18.10 -22.84
N ILE A 173 19.00 19.01 -21.87
CA ILE A 173 19.15 18.65 -20.44
C ILE A 173 17.94 17.84 -19.94
N GLN A 174 16.73 18.24 -20.33
CA GLN A 174 15.50 17.51 -20.01
C GLN A 174 15.48 16.13 -20.67
N SER A 175 16.01 15.99 -21.89
CA SER A 175 16.19 14.70 -22.56
C SER A 175 17.24 13.84 -21.84
N ALA A 176 18.25 14.46 -21.22
CA ALA A 176 19.31 13.79 -20.47
C ALA A 176 18.92 13.46 -19.01
N ARG A 177 17.68 13.72 -18.59
CA ARG A 177 17.26 13.60 -17.17
C ARG A 177 17.54 12.23 -16.56
N ASN A 178 17.45 11.15 -17.34
CA ASN A 178 17.69 9.78 -16.87
C ASN A 178 19.17 9.52 -16.52
N TYR A 179 20.08 10.36 -17.00
CA TYR A 179 21.52 10.24 -16.81
C TYR A 179 22.07 11.22 -15.76
N ILE A 180 21.23 12.12 -15.26
CA ILE A 180 21.58 12.99 -14.13
C ILE A 180 21.22 12.24 -12.84
N LEU A 181 22.18 12.10 -11.94
CA LEU A 181 22.02 11.44 -10.64
C LEU A 181 20.92 12.14 -9.83
N SER A 182 20.12 11.33 -9.15
CA SER A 182 19.02 11.82 -8.32
C SER A 182 19.55 12.73 -7.21
N THR A 183 20.71 12.41 -6.62
CA THR A 183 21.39 13.23 -5.60
C THR A 183 21.64 14.66 -6.09
N THR A 184 22.23 14.82 -7.28
CA THR A 184 22.48 16.13 -7.92
C THR A 184 21.20 16.93 -8.11
N LYS A 185 20.13 16.29 -8.62
CA LYS A 185 18.83 16.95 -8.85
C LYS A 185 18.23 17.42 -7.53
N PHE A 186 18.17 16.52 -6.55
CA PHE A 186 17.54 16.79 -5.26
C PHE A 186 18.31 17.80 -4.43
N GLN A 187 19.65 17.85 -4.50
CA GLN A 187 20.45 18.85 -3.80
C GLN A 187 20.07 20.26 -4.27
N LEU A 188 20.12 20.50 -5.58
CA LEU A 188 19.77 21.79 -6.17
C LEU A 188 18.30 22.16 -5.93
N PHE A 189 17.42 21.17 -5.99
CA PHE A 189 16.00 21.34 -5.71
C PHE A 189 15.76 21.73 -4.24
N ASN A 190 16.36 21.00 -3.30
CA ASN A 190 16.23 21.25 -1.86
C ASN A 190 16.77 22.63 -1.47
N ASP A 191 17.91 23.04 -2.02
CA ASP A 191 18.46 24.39 -1.81
C ASP A 191 17.46 25.48 -2.22
N THR A 192 16.70 25.24 -3.29
CA THR A 192 15.67 26.16 -3.76
C THR A 192 14.40 26.08 -2.91
N LEU A 193 14.03 24.90 -2.41
CA LEU A 193 12.91 24.74 -1.48
C LEU A 193 13.14 25.56 -0.21
N VAL A 194 14.35 25.54 0.35
CA VAL A 194 14.73 26.35 1.52
C VAL A 194 14.59 27.84 1.23
N LYS A 195 15.09 28.32 0.07
CA LYS A 195 15.00 29.73 -0.33
C LYS A 195 13.56 30.21 -0.56
N THR A 196 12.67 29.31 -0.96
CA THR A 196 11.26 29.63 -1.28
C THR A 196 10.29 29.34 -0.13
N ARG A 197 10.82 29.04 1.07
CA ARG A 197 10.06 28.85 2.30
C ARG A 197 9.20 30.08 2.62
N SER A 198 7.98 29.86 3.08
CA SER A 198 7.13 30.91 3.62
C SER A 198 7.71 31.42 4.94
N THR A 199 7.85 32.74 5.08
CA THR A 199 8.31 33.42 6.32
C THR A 199 7.22 33.50 7.40
N SER A 200 6.02 33.01 7.11
CA SER A 200 4.85 33.14 7.97
C SER A 200 4.69 31.90 8.86
N GLU A 201 4.48 32.09 10.16
CA GLU A 201 4.11 31.01 11.09
C GLU A 201 2.70 30.43 10.84
N PHE A 202 1.96 30.91 9.84
CA PHE A 202 0.57 30.58 9.55
C PHE A 202 0.31 29.08 9.34
N CYS A 203 -0.05 28.38 10.41
CA CYS A 203 -0.45 26.98 10.43
C CYS A 203 -1.98 26.97 10.64
N PRO A 204 -2.78 26.71 9.58
CA PRO A 204 -4.22 26.74 9.71
C PRO A 204 -4.72 25.58 10.57
N ASP A 205 -5.77 25.81 11.35
CA ASP A 205 -6.52 24.75 12.00
C ASP A 205 -7.57 24.22 11.03
N ILE A 206 -7.48 22.94 10.68
CA ILE A 206 -8.46 22.28 9.81
C ILE A 206 -9.33 21.38 10.67
N LYS A 207 -10.63 21.65 10.66
CA LYS A 207 -11.62 20.87 11.41
C LYS A 207 -12.13 19.72 10.55
N PHE A 208 -12.14 18.54 11.13
CA PHE A 208 -12.59 17.32 10.47
C PHE A 208 -13.76 16.70 11.24
N ASP A 209 -14.89 16.53 10.57
CA ASP A 209 -16.02 15.72 11.00
C ASP A 209 -15.78 14.29 10.50
N THR A 210 -15.20 13.44 11.37
CA THR A 210 -14.85 12.06 11.03
C THR A 210 -16.06 11.16 10.88
N VAL A 211 -17.16 11.47 11.59
CA VAL A 211 -18.41 10.71 11.50
C VAL A 211 -19.03 10.88 10.12
N LYS A 212 -19.12 12.13 9.63
CA LYS A 212 -19.60 12.40 8.26
C LYS A 212 -18.72 11.74 7.21
N ALA A 213 -17.41 11.85 7.33
CA ALA A 213 -16.47 11.23 6.38
C ALA A 213 -16.58 9.69 6.36
N SER A 214 -16.80 9.08 7.53
CA SER A 214 -17.03 7.64 7.64
C SER A 214 -18.33 7.20 6.97
N LEU A 215 -19.45 7.91 7.22
CA LEU A 215 -20.74 7.65 6.59
C LEU A 215 -20.68 7.84 5.07
N GLY A 216 -20.01 8.90 4.60
CA GLY A 216 -19.71 9.11 3.19
C GLY A 216 -20.92 9.20 2.27
N GLU A 217 -22.03 9.79 2.74
CA GLU A 217 -23.27 9.92 1.96
C GLU A 217 -23.09 10.83 0.74
N HIS A 218 -22.26 11.88 0.87
CA HIS A 218 -21.93 12.80 -0.20
C HIS A 218 -20.42 13.03 -0.35
N PRO A 219 -19.92 13.39 -1.55
CA PRO A 219 -18.51 13.73 -1.76
C PRO A 219 -18.02 14.86 -0.84
N GLU A 220 -18.91 15.78 -0.46
CA GLU A 220 -18.61 16.90 0.43
C GLU A 220 -18.30 16.47 1.87
N ASP A 221 -18.75 15.27 2.26
CA ASP A 221 -18.54 14.74 3.62
C ASP A 221 -17.14 14.18 3.80
N THR A 222 -16.40 13.93 2.71
CA THR A 222 -15.04 13.36 2.76
C THR A 222 -14.06 14.28 3.44
N MET A 223 -13.08 13.72 4.15
CA MET A 223 -12.02 14.50 4.79
C MET A 223 -11.23 15.33 3.79
N PHE A 224 -11.01 14.82 2.58
CA PHE A 224 -10.37 15.57 1.51
C PHE A 224 -11.16 16.83 1.16
N TYR A 225 -12.48 16.72 0.97
CA TYR A 225 -13.31 17.88 0.63
C TYR A 225 -13.37 18.87 1.78
N GLN A 226 -13.48 18.39 3.02
CA GLN A 226 -13.45 19.22 4.23
C GLN A 226 -12.13 20.01 4.35
N ALA A 227 -10.98 19.38 4.08
CA ALA A 227 -9.68 20.05 4.05
C ALA A 227 -9.56 21.05 2.90
N TYR A 228 -9.99 20.65 1.69
CA TYR A 228 -10.01 21.51 0.49
C TYR A 228 -10.79 22.80 0.77
N LYS A 229 -12.03 22.67 1.27
CA LYS A 229 -12.93 23.80 1.55
C LYS A 229 -12.35 24.81 2.55
N GLN A 230 -11.57 24.33 3.51
CA GLN A 230 -10.99 25.17 4.58
C GLN A 230 -9.62 25.76 4.22
N SER A 231 -8.81 25.06 3.41
CA SER A 231 -7.39 25.39 3.26
C SER A 231 -6.97 25.82 1.85
N TYR A 232 -7.74 25.49 0.80
CA TYR A 232 -7.33 25.66 -0.61
C TYR A 232 -6.78 27.06 -0.95
N SER A 233 -7.46 28.12 -0.49
CA SER A 233 -7.07 29.52 -0.78
C SER A 233 -5.71 29.91 -0.20
N ASN A 234 -5.31 29.29 0.91
CA ASN A 234 -4.07 29.58 1.62
C ASN A 234 -3.03 28.45 1.53
N ALA A 235 -3.38 27.30 0.95
CA ALA A 235 -2.57 26.09 0.89
C ALA A 235 -1.17 26.36 0.31
N SER A 236 -1.07 27.09 -0.80
CA SER A 236 0.22 27.45 -1.41
C SER A 236 1.16 28.22 -0.46
N ARG A 237 0.62 28.99 0.49
CA ARG A 237 1.41 29.68 1.51
C ARG A 237 1.67 28.81 2.72
N ALA A 238 0.65 28.08 3.18
CA ALA A 238 0.72 27.22 4.36
C ALA A 238 1.65 26.02 4.16
N PHE A 239 1.71 25.48 2.94
CA PHE A 239 2.45 24.24 2.62
C PHE A 239 3.91 24.48 2.24
N ARG A 240 4.34 25.74 2.05
CA ARG A 240 5.75 26.11 1.81
C ARG A 240 6.58 26.12 3.11
N ARG A 241 6.60 24.98 3.79
CA ARG A 241 7.26 24.74 5.08
C ARG A 241 8.60 24.02 4.92
N THR A 242 9.33 23.90 6.03
CA THR A 242 10.55 23.09 6.11
C THR A 242 10.24 21.66 6.55
N MET A 243 11.26 20.82 6.49
CA MET A 243 11.23 19.42 6.91
C MET A 243 10.64 19.27 8.33
N ASP A 244 9.80 18.25 8.50
CA ASP A 244 9.12 17.86 9.75
C ASP A 244 8.15 18.90 10.35
N GLU A 245 7.94 20.05 9.70
CA GLU A 245 6.90 20.99 10.08
C GLU A 245 5.53 20.54 9.57
N ARG A 246 4.51 20.69 10.42
CA ARG A 246 3.12 20.43 10.05
C ARG A 246 2.60 21.53 9.14
N ALA A 247 1.89 21.12 8.09
CA ALA A 247 1.23 22.05 7.18
C ALA A 247 -0.08 22.62 7.74
N TRP A 248 -0.72 21.91 8.69
CA TRP A 248 -1.91 22.33 9.42
C TRP A 248 -2.01 21.64 10.78
N THR A 249 -2.88 22.17 11.64
CA THR A 249 -3.34 21.53 12.87
C THR A 249 -4.61 20.75 12.57
N ALA A 250 -4.66 19.45 12.86
CA ALA A 250 -5.84 18.62 12.60
C ALA A 250 -6.74 18.58 13.84
N VAL A 251 -7.96 19.10 13.71
CA VAL A 251 -8.94 19.18 14.81
C VAL A 251 -10.11 18.26 14.51
N PHE A 252 -10.16 17.09 15.13
CA PHE A 252 -11.28 16.16 15.01
C PHE A 252 -12.45 16.58 15.89
N ILE A 253 -13.59 16.87 15.27
CA ILE A 253 -14.79 17.33 15.98
C ILE A 253 -15.26 16.21 16.92
N GLY A 254 -15.39 16.52 18.22
CA GLY A 254 -15.88 15.58 19.24
C GLY A 254 -14.83 14.65 19.85
N MET A 255 -13.56 14.72 19.43
CA MET A 255 -12.46 13.94 20.02
C MET A 255 -11.51 14.86 20.82
N HIS A 256 -11.15 14.46 22.04
CA HIS A 256 -10.11 15.15 22.83
C HIS A 256 -8.72 14.65 22.39
N SER A 257 -8.27 15.00 21.19
CA SER A 257 -6.93 14.65 20.73
C SER A 257 -5.91 15.70 21.18
N ASN A 258 -4.91 15.28 21.95
CA ASN A 258 -3.78 16.13 22.33
C ASN A 258 -2.66 16.02 21.28
N ASP A 259 -2.16 17.15 20.81
CA ASP A 259 -1.70 17.26 19.42
C ASP A 259 -0.19 17.02 19.27
N GLY A 260 0.21 15.75 19.35
CA GLY A 260 1.60 15.26 19.18
C GLY A 260 1.98 14.86 17.74
N GLY A 261 1.19 15.24 16.72
CA GLY A 261 1.44 14.93 15.30
C GLY A 261 0.70 13.70 14.74
N GLY A 262 0.11 12.86 15.60
CA GLY A 262 -0.74 11.73 15.18
C GLY A 262 -1.97 12.16 14.37
N PRO A 263 -2.81 13.10 14.85
CA PRO A 263 -3.99 13.58 14.12
C PRO A 263 -3.69 14.16 12.74
N TYR A 264 -2.57 14.87 12.62
CA TYR A 264 -2.11 15.43 11.35
C TYR A 264 -1.82 14.33 10.32
N ARG A 265 -1.06 13.30 10.71
CA ARG A 265 -0.76 12.17 9.82
C ARG A 265 -2.00 11.35 9.48
N ASP A 266 -2.87 11.07 10.46
CA ASP A 266 -4.15 10.38 10.23
C ASP A 266 -5.01 11.13 9.21
N SER A 267 -5.05 12.47 9.28
CA SER A 267 -5.78 13.27 8.30
C SER A 267 -5.23 13.11 6.87
N ILE A 268 -3.91 13.04 6.69
CA ILE A 268 -3.28 12.80 5.38
C ILE A 268 -3.63 11.40 4.87
N THR A 269 -3.45 10.37 5.71
CA THR A 269 -3.73 8.97 5.35
C THR A 269 -5.17 8.78 4.88
N ARG A 270 -6.15 9.33 5.62
CA ARG A 270 -7.56 9.22 5.25
C ARG A 270 -7.90 9.97 3.96
N MET A 271 -7.33 11.16 3.75
CA MET A 271 -7.50 11.89 2.49
C MET A 271 -6.94 11.10 1.29
N CYS A 272 -5.76 10.47 1.44
CA CYS A 272 -5.17 9.63 0.40
C CYS A 272 -6.05 8.40 0.09
N ALA A 273 -6.59 7.75 1.12
CA ALA A 273 -7.52 6.65 0.96
C ALA A 273 -8.81 7.06 0.24
N GLU A 274 -9.37 8.23 0.58
CA GLU A 274 -10.57 8.77 -0.08
C GLU A 274 -10.32 9.12 -1.55
N LEU A 275 -9.16 9.70 -1.88
CA LEU A 275 -8.73 9.95 -3.26
C LEU A 275 -8.59 8.67 -4.09
N CYS A 276 -8.29 7.55 -3.44
CA CYS A 276 -8.21 6.22 -4.05
C CYS A 276 -9.42 5.36 -3.69
N SER A 277 -10.62 5.95 -3.72
CA SER A 277 -11.90 5.30 -3.43
C SER A 277 -13.02 5.83 -4.32
N THR A 278 -14.19 5.20 -4.26
CA THR A 278 -15.40 5.65 -4.95
C THR A 278 -16.11 6.83 -4.27
N LYS A 279 -15.65 7.28 -3.09
CA LYS A 279 -16.28 8.38 -2.33
C LYS A 279 -16.12 9.75 -3.00
N LEU A 280 -15.06 9.93 -3.79
CA LEU A 280 -14.76 11.18 -4.50
C LEU A 280 -14.80 10.98 -6.02
N PRO A 281 -15.52 11.83 -6.77
CA PRO A 281 -15.58 11.73 -8.24
C PRO A 281 -14.35 12.33 -8.95
N LEU A 282 -13.20 12.42 -8.26
CA LEU A 282 -11.95 13.00 -8.79
C LEU A 282 -11.11 11.97 -9.54
N PHE A 283 -11.04 10.75 -9.02
CA PHE A 283 -10.27 9.65 -9.57
C PHE A 283 -11.16 8.42 -9.68
N ILE A 284 -10.87 7.58 -10.66
CA ILE A 284 -11.58 6.34 -10.92
C ILE A 284 -10.56 5.21 -11.00
N LEU A 285 -10.95 4.01 -10.59
CA LEU A 285 -10.11 2.83 -10.76
C LEU A 285 -9.81 2.64 -12.26
N CYS A 286 -8.56 2.34 -12.63
CA CYS A 286 -8.19 2.16 -14.03
C CYS A 286 -8.98 0.99 -14.68
N PRO A 287 -9.14 0.98 -16.01
CA PRO A 287 -9.81 -0.10 -16.73
C PRO A 287 -9.32 -1.50 -16.34
N ASN A 288 -8.00 -1.72 -16.29
CA ASN A 288 -7.39 -2.98 -15.87
C ASN A 288 -7.85 -3.45 -14.48
N GLY A 289 -8.04 -2.52 -13.53
CA GLY A 289 -8.54 -2.81 -12.19
C GLY A 289 -10.03 -3.16 -12.14
N ARG A 290 -10.84 -2.62 -13.07
CA ARG A 290 -12.27 -2.97 -13.15
C ARG A 290 -12.51 -4.32 -13.81
N THR A 291 -11.66 -4.69 -14.77
CA THR A 291 -11.74 -5.97 -15.50
C THR A 291 -10.86 -7.06 -14.88
N ASN A 292 -10.04 -6.72 -13.88
CA ASN A 292 -9.01 -7.59 -13.30
C ASN A 292 -8.09 -8.20 -14.37
N SER A 293 -7.69 -7.41 -15.36
CA SER A 293 -6.87 -7.85 -16.49
C SER A 293 -5.70 -6.89 -16.73
N GLY A 294 -4.47 -7.40 -16.87
CA GLY A 294 -3.30 -6.58 -17.13
C GLY A 294 -2.59 -6.10 -15.85
N SER A 295 -1.79 -5.04 -15.97
CA SER A 295 -1.02 -4.45 -14.86
C SER A 295 -1.78 -3.31 -14.18
N ASN A 296 -1.29 -2.86 -13.01
CA ASN A 296 -1.83 -1.71 -12.26
C ASN A 296 -3.30 -1.82 -11.84
N CYS A 297 -3.80 -3.03 -11.56
CA CYS A 297 -5.21 -3.26 -11.18
C CYS A 297 -5.65 -2.54 -9.90
N ASP A 298 -4.72 -2.06 -9.10
CA ASP A 298 -4.94 -1.30 -7.87
C ASP A 298 -4.76 0.23 -8.04
N ARG A 299 -4.43 0.69 -9.26
CA ARG A 299 -4.11 2.10 -9.54
C ARG A 299 -5.33 2.92 -9.99
N TRP A 300 -5.29 4.19 -9.63
CA TRP A 300 -6.36 5.17 -9.85
C TRP A 300 -5.93 6.22 -10.87
N ILE A 301 -6.81 6.53 -11.82
CA ILE A 301 -6.60 7.52 -12.89
C ILE A 301 -7.57 8.70 -12.70
N PRO A 302 -7.26 9.90 -13.20
CA PRO A 302 -8.16 11.03 -13.12
C PRO A 302 -9.49 10.71 -13.80
N ASN A 303 -10.58 11.20 -13.22
CA ASN A 303 -11.89 11.08 -13.85
C ASN A 303 -11.88 11.75 -15.24
N VAL A 304 -12.61 11.15 -16.18
CA VAL A 304 -12.63 11.61 -17.58
C VAL A 304 -13.72 12.65 -17.77
N PHE A 305 -13.40 13.72 -18.50
CA PHE A 305 -14.34 14.77 -18.88
C PHE A 305 -14.44 14.88 -20.39
N PRO A 306 -15.59 15.33 -20.93
CA PRO A 306 -15.74 15.48 -22.38
C PRO A 306 -14.67 16.40 -22.97
N PRO A 307 -13.96 15.99 -24.04
CA PRO A 307 -12.84 16.76 -24.61
C PRO A 307 -13.28 18.15 -25.09
N ASN A 308 -14.49 18.25 -25.63
CA ASN A 308 -15.06 19.48 -26.19
C ASN A 308 -15.78 20.36 -25.15
N ARG A 309 -15.69 20.04 -23.84
CA ARG A 309 -16.31 20.84 -22.77
C ARG A 309 -15.29 21.25 -21.71
N PRO A 310 -15.39 22.45 -21.13
CA PRO A 310 -14.53 22.82 -20.01
C PRO A 310 -14.79 21.92 -18.80
N ILE A 311 -13.72 21.53 -18.09
CA ILE A 311 -13.84 20.89 -16.78
C ILE A 311 -14.53 21.89 -15.83
N PRO A 312 -15.49 21.49 -14.97
CA PRO A 312 -16.11 22.40 -14.02
C PRO A 312 -15.09 22.97 -13.03
N ASP A 313 -15.26 24.24 -12.63
CA ASP A 313 -14.25 24.95 -11.82
C ASP A 313 -13.98 24.32 -10.46
N GLU A 314 -15.00 23.70 -9.85
CA GLU A 314 -14.85 22.95 -8.60
C GLU A 314 -13.85 21.79 -8.75
N PHE A 315 -13.97 20.99 -9.81
CA PHE A 315 -13.01 19.91 -10.11
C PHE A 315 -11.62 20.47 -10.42
N LYS A 316 -11.51 21.56 -11.18
CA LYS A 316 -10.20 22.20 -11.45
C LYS A 316 -9.49 22.58 -10.15
N ASN A 317 -10.21 23.17 -9.20
CA ASN A 317 -9.66 23.63 -7.94
C ASN A 317 -9.31 22.44 -7.02
N GLN A 318 -10.11 21.39 -7.01
CA GLN A 318 -9.79 20.16 -6.29
C GLN A 318 -8.55 19.46 -6.87
N TYR A 319 -8.39 19.37 -8.20
CA TYR A 319 -7.14 18.87 -8.82
C TYR A 319 -5.93 19.73 -8.45
N ARG A 320 -6.07 21.06 -8.46
CA ARG A 320 -5.01 21.96 -7.95
C ARG A 320 -4.68 21.68 -6.48
N PHE A 321 -5.68 21.37 -5.66
CA PHE A 321 -5.46 21.02 -4.26
C PHE A 321 -4.69 19.70 -4.10
N VAL A 322 -4.98 18.68 -4.92
CA VAL A 322 -4.16 17.46 -4.98
C VAL A 322 -2.70 17.79 -5.30
N GLY A 323 -2.47 18.67 -6.27
CA GLY A 323 -1.12 19.17 -6.59
C GLY A 323 -0.44 19.90 -5.42
N GLN A 324 -1.19 20.72 -4.68
CA GLN A 324 -0.68 21.39 -3.49
C GLN A 324 -0.30 20.38 -2.40
N LEU A 325 -1.09 19.33 -2.18
CA LEU A 325 -0.77 18.24 -1.25
C LEU A 325 0.51 17.49 -1.68
N MET A 326 0.69 17.22 -2.98
CA MET A 326 1.94 16.63 -3.48
C MET A 326 3.16 17.52 -3.18
N GLY A 327 3.02 18.84 -3.38
CA GLY A 327 4.08 19.80 -3.04
C GLY A 327 4.35 19.88 -1.53
N MET A 328 3.32 19.75 -0.70
CA MET A 328 3.44 19.64 0.76
C MET A 328 4.24 18.39 1.15
N ALA A 329 3.95 17.25 0.52
CA ALA A 329 4.65 16.01 0.81
C ALA A 329 6.14 16.11 0.52
N ILE A 330 6.50 16.67 -0.64
CA ILE A 330 7.90 16.94 -1.03
C ILE A 330 8.61 17.83 0.00
N ARG A 331 7.96 18.87 0.51
CA ARG A 331 8.59 19.85 1.42
C ARG A 331 8.69 19.37 2.86
N THR A 332 7.61 18.80 3.36
CA THR A 332 7.49 18.41 4.78
C THR A 332 7.95 16.99 5.04
N ARG A 333 8.15 16.19 3.99
CA ARG A 333 8.43 14.74 4.02
C ARG A 333 7.33 13.90 4.65
N ASN A 334 6.11 14.44 4.72
CA ASN A 334 4.91 13.67 5.04
C ASN A 334 4.36 13.08 3.73
N LEU A 335 4.68 11.81 3.50
CA LEU A 335 4.41 11.11 2.25
C LEU A 335 2.91 10.88 2.04
N LEU A 336 2.49 10.87 0.77
CA LEU A 336 1.11 10.58 0.37
C LEU A 336 0.99 9.14 -0.12
N ASP A 337 0.09 8.36 0.46
CA ASP A 337 -0.19 7.00 0.01
C ASP A 337 -1.20 7.00 -1.14
N VAL A 338 -0.87 7.68 -2.25
CA VAL A 338 -1.70 7.73 -3.46
C VAL A 338 -1.23 6.68 -4.47
N ARG A 339 -2.19 5.91 -5.00
CA ARG A 339 -1.93 4.80 -5.91
C ARG A 339 -2.14 5.20 -7.37
N PHE A 340 -1.31 6.11 -7.89
CA PHE A 340 -1.40 6.56 -9.28
C PHE A 340 -0.47 5.76 -10.22
N PRO A 341 -0.83 5.55 -11.49
CA PRO A 341 0.04 4.85 -12.45
C PRO A 341 1.17 5.76 -12.97
N THR A 342 2.26 5.17 -13.46
CA THR A 342 3.44 5.88 -14.02
C THR A 342 3.09 6.94 -15.06
N LEU A 343 2.05 6.69 -15.87
CA LEU A 343 1.52 7.63 -16.87
C LEU A 343 1.22 9.02 -16.27
N LEU A 344 0.67 9.09 -15.05
CA LEU A 344 0.34 10.35 -14.39
C LEU A 344 1.61 11.12 -14.00
N TRP A 345 2.57 10.41 -13.42
CA TRP A 345 3.85 10.97 -12.99
C TRP A 345 4.65 11.48 -14.18
N LYS A 346 4.67 10.75 -15.30
CA LYS A 346 5.27 11.18 -16.57
C LYS A 346 4.71 12.53 -17.02
N GLN A 347 3.39 12.68 -17.05
CA GLN A 347 2.76 13.93 -17.47
C GLN A 347 3.08 15.10 -16.50
N LEU A 348 3.20 14.86 -15.20
CA LEU A 348 3.57 15.89 -14.22
C LEU A 348 4.98 16.44 -14.44
N VAL A 349 5.94 15.55 -14.78
CA VAL A 349 7.34 15.93 -15.10
C VAL A 349 7.55 16.27 -16.59
N GLN A 350 6.48 16.25 -17.40
CA GLN A 350 6.51 16.47 -18.85
C GLN A 350 7.37 15.46 -19.62
N GLU A 351 7.40 14.21 -19.15
CA GLU A 351 7.93 13.08 -19.88
C GLU A 351 6.90 12.58 -20.90
N LYS A 352 7.39 12.04 -22.03
CA LYS A 352 6.53 11.56 -23.11
C LYS A 352 5.78 10.30 -22.67
N VAL A 353 4.46 10.35 -22.75
CA VAL A 353 3.60 9.18 -22.58
C VAL A 353 3.66 8.31 -23.84
N THR A 354 3.83 7.00 -23.65
CA THR A 354 3.93 6.02 -24.73
C THR A 354 2.72 5.10 -24.75
N ILE A 355 2.66 4.19 -25.72
CA ILE A 355 1.51 3.27 -25.85
C ILE A 355 1.54 2.16 -24.80
N GLU A 356 2.72 1.79 -24.33
CA GLU A 356 2.95 0.87 -23.22
C GLU A 356 2.38 1.43 -21.90
N ASP A 357 2.38 2.76 -21.74
CA ASP A 357 1.72 3.40 -20.60
C ASP A 357 0.18 3.23 -20.65
N ILE A 358 -0.39 3.05 -21.86
CA ILE A 358 -1.82 2.74 -22.04
C ILE A 358 -2.06 1.27 -21.72
N GLU A 359 -1.24 0.33 -22.20
CA GLU A 359 -1.30 -1.09 -21.84
C GLU A 359 -1.31 -1.28 -20.32
N ALA A 360 -0.46 -0.52 -19.63
CA ALA A 360 -0.31 -0.58 -18.19
C ALA A 360 -1.58 -0.17 -17.42
N ILE A 361 -2.55 0.53 -18.03
CA ILE A 361 -3.81 0.93 -17.39
C ILE A 361 -5.07 0.37 -18.07
N ASP A 362 -4.98 0.00 -19.35
CA ASP A 362 -6.06 -0.44 -20.22
C ASP A 362 -5.54 -1.36 -21.35
N MET A 363 -5.39 -2.64 -21.01
CA MET A 363 -4.95 -3.71 -21.91
C MET A 363 -5.89 -3.91 -23.10
N GLN A 364 -7.19 -3.67 -22.92
CA GLN A 364 -8.19 -3.83 -23.97
C GLN A 364 -8.02 -2.74 -25.03
N SER A 365 -7.92 -1.47 -24.61
CA SER A 365 -7.66 -0.36 -25.52
C SER A 365 -6.32 -0.50 -26.23
N PHE A 366 -5.29 -1.03 -25.55
CA PHE A 366 -4.00 -1.34 -26.17
C PHE A 366 -4.13 -2.39 -27.29
N THR A 367 -4.87 -3.48 -27.03
CA THR A 367 -5.12 -4.53 -28.03
C THR A 367 -5.86 -3.97 -29.25
N ILE A 368 -6.84 -3.09 -29.02
CA ILE A 368 -7.58 -2.40 -30.09
C ILE A 368 -6.64 -1.53 -30.93
N ILE A 369 -5.76 -0.75 -30.30
CA ILE A 369 -4.81 0.12 -31.01
C ILE A 369 -3.82 -0.71 -31.84
N ASN A 370 -3.28 -1.80 -31.29
CA ASN A 370 -2.39 -2.68 -32.05
C ASN A 370 -3.09 -3.35 -33.23
N GLN A 371 -4.34 -3.80 -33.04
CA GLN A 371 -5.13 -4.36 -34.12
C GLN A 371 -5.39 -3.33 -35.23
N MET A 372 -5.68 -2.08 -34.86
CA MET A 372 -5.83 -0.98 -35.81
C MET A 372 -4.53 -0.72 -36.60
N GLU A 373 -3.36 -0.73 -35.95
CA GLU A 373 -2.07 -0.55 -36.62
C GLU A 373 -1.74 -1.71 -37.58
N GLU A 374 -2.03 -2.96 -37.21
CA GLU A 374 -1.89 -4.11 -38.10
C GLU A 374 -2.85 -4.01 -39.30
N ASN A 375 -4.09 -3.61 -39.06
CA ASN A 375 -5.05 -3.39 -40.14
C ASN A 375 -4.54 -2.33 -41.12
N ILE A 376 -3.98 -1.19 -40.66
CA ILE A 376 -3.38 -0.17 -41.53
C ILE A 376 -2.30 -0.75 -42.43
N LYS A 377 -1.43 -1.62 -41.90
CA LYS A 377 -0.38 -2.29 -42.70
C LYS A 377 -1.00 -3.14 -43.80
N GLN A 378 -2.06 -3.89 -43.48
CA GLN A 378 -2.78 -4.69 -44.47
C GLN A 378 -3.43 -3.80 -45.56
N VAL A 379 -4.06 -2.68 -45.18
CA VAL A 379 -4.63 -1.72 -46.15
C VAL A 379 -3.57 -1.20 -47.11
N LYS A 380 -2.39 -0.84 -46.61
CA LYS A 380 -1.28 -0.32 -47.43
C LYS A 380 -0.77 -1.38 -48.41
N ILE A 381 -0.59 -2.62 -47.96
CA ILE A 381 -0.18 -3.75 -48.83
C ILE A 381 -1.20 -4.00 -49.95
N LEU A 382 -2.48 -3.97 -49.63
CA LEU A 382 -3.55 -4.19 -50.61
C LEU A 382 -3.61 -3.07 -51.66
N ASN A 383 -3.44 -1.81 -51.25
CA ASN A 383 -3.38 -0.67 -52.17
C ASN A 383 -2.13 -0.67 -53.06
N GLU A 384 -1.02 -1.28 -52.62
CA GLU A 384 0.20 -1.45 -53.41
C GLU A 384 0.10 -2.61 -54.43
N CYS A 385 -0.89 -3.49 -54.28
CA CYS A 385 -1.13 -4.64 -55.16
C CYS A 385 -2.00 -4.31 -56.39
N GLU A 386 -2.43 -3.06 -56.59
CA GLU A 386 -3.23 -2.67 -57.76
C GLU A 386 -2.38 -2.47 -59.03
N ASP A 387 -2.21 -3.57 -59.76
CA ASP A 387 -2.39 -3.58 -61.22
C ASP A 387 -3.90 -3.81 -61.51
N GLY A 388 -4.71 -2.76 -61.35
CA GLY A 388 -5.96 -2.55 -62.10
C GLY A 388 -7.13 -3.54 -61.98
N ASN A 389 -7.18 -4.45 -61.00
CA ASN A 389 -8.36 -5.31 -60.80
C ASN A 389 -8.65 -5.46 -59.29
N VAL A 390 -9.62 -4.68 -58.81
CA VAL A 390 -10.12 -4.73 -57.43
C VAL A 390 -10.66 -6.15 -57.18
N ASN A 391 -10.02 -6.91 -56.29
CA ASN A 391 -10.56 -8.19 -55.84
C ASN A 391 -11.75 -7.92 -54.90
N ASP A 392 -12.95 -8.41 -55.27
CA ASP A 392 -14.20 -8.35 -54.50
C ASP A 392 -14.06 -8.84 -53.02
N ASP A 393 -13.05 -9.68 -52.73
CA ASP A 393 -12.77 -10.19 -51.38
C ASP A 393 -12.22 -9.13 -50.42
N CYS A 394 -11.54 -8.09 -50.93
CA CYS A 394 -10.98 -7.01 -50.09
C CYS A 394 -12.07 -6.06 -49.59
N ASP A 395 -13.03 -5.71 -50.45
CA ASP A 395 -14.18 -4.86 -50.10
C ASP A 395 -15.12 -5.55 -49.08
N TYR A 396 -15.21 -6.88 -49.10
CA TYR A 396 -16.03 -7.63 -48.14
C TYR A 396 -15.42 -7.66 -46.73
N LEU A 397 -14.11 -7.89 -46.60
CA LEU A 397 -13.42 -7.83 -45.31
C LEU A 397 -13.42 -6.39 -44.75
N PHE A 398 -13.25 -5.41 -45.64
CA PHE A 398 -13.32 -3.99 -45.32
C PHE A 398 -14.70 -3.56 -44.81
N SER A 399 -15.74 -3.86 -45.57
CA SER A 399 -17.12 -3.50 -45.21
C SER A 399 -17.60 -4.19 -43.93
N SER A 400 -17.18 -5.44 -43.69
CA SER A 400 -17.50 -6.17 -42.46
C SER A 400 -16.94 -5.51 -41.20
N ILE A 401 -15.67 -5.08 -41.20
CA ILE A 401 -15.01 -4.55 -40.00
C ILE A 401 -15.26 -3.04 -39.81
N MET A 402 -15.37 -2.26 -40.90
CA MET A 402 -15.48 -0.80 -40.84
C MET A 402 -16.91 -0.26 -40.87
N SER A 403 -17.90 -1.03 -41.32
CA SER A 403 -19.29 -0.53 -41.41
C SER A 403 -19.92 -0.18 -40.06
N GLU A 404 -19.39 -0.72 -38.96
CA GLU A 404 -19.88 -0.45 -37.60
C GLU A 404 -19.09 0.64 -36.86
N LEU A 405 -17.98 1.12 -37.43
CA LEU A 405 -17.13 2.11 -36.79
C LEU A 405 -17.50 3.53 -37.21
N THR A 406 -17.48 4.46 -36.25
CA THR A 406 -17.59 5.90 -36.47
C THR A 406 -16.39 6.64 -35.85
N PHE A 407 -16.27 7.95 -36.08
CA PHE A 407 -15.19 8.77 -35.49
C PHE A 407 -15.43 9.06 -34.00
N ASP A 408 -15.47 8.00 -33.20
CA ASP A 408 -15.65 8.04 -31.76
C ASP A 408 -14.67 7.12 -31.02
N VAL A 409 -14.62 7.27 -29.70
CA VAL A 409 -13.72 6.52 -28.83
C VAL A 409 -14.38 6.25 -27.48
N VAL A 410 -14.19 5.03 -26.96
CA VAL A 410 -14.55 4.69 -25.58
C VAL A 410 -13.40 5.13 -24.66
N SER A 411 -13.71 6.00 -23.71
CA SER A 411 -12.79 6.48 -22.68
C SER A 411 -12.48 5.42 -21.62
N SER A 412 -11.44 5.67 -20.81
CA SER A 412 -11.12 4.91 -19.61
C SER A 412 -12.25 4.92 -18.55
N ALA A 413 -13.21 5.85 -18.66
CA ALA A 413 -14.42 5.87 -17.82
C ALA A 413 -15.56 5.00 -18.39
N GLY A 414 -15.41 4.41 -19.58
CA GLY A 414 -16.46 3.66 -20.27
C GLY A 414 -17.48 4.55 -20.99
N GLN A 415 -17.19 5.84 -21.14
CA GLN A 415 -18.03 6.81 -21.87
C GLN A 415 -17.51 7.02 -23.28
N THR A 416 -18.41 7.15 -24.25
CA THR A 416 -18.05 7.38 -25.66
C THR A 416 -17.98 8.86 -26.00
N TYR A 417 -16.93 9.26 -26.72
CA TYR A 417 -16.67 10.64 -27.15
C TYR A 417 -16.36 10.74 -28.64
N GLU A 418 -16.75 11.85 -29.27
CA GLU A 418 -16.39 12.14 -30.66
C GLU A 418 -14.92 12.55 -30.78
N LEU A 419 -14.21 11.97 -31.75
CA LEU A 419 -12.83 12.32 -32.09
C LEU A 419 -12.74 13.58 -32.98
N ILE A 420 -13.81 13.86 -33.75
CA ILE A 420 -13.99 15.06 -34.58
C ILE A 420 -15.43 15.58 -34.41
N PRO A 421 -15.70 16.88 -34.66
CA PRO A 421 -17.06 17.40 -34.54
C PRO A 421 -18.07 16.64 -35.43
N GLY A 422 -19.12 16.09 -34.83
CA GLY A 422 -20.11 15.26 -35.54
C GLY A 422 -19.63 13.84 -35.86
N GLY A 423 -18.54 13.40 -35.24
CA GLY A 423 -17.88 12.12 -35.50
C GLY A 423 -18.77 10.89 -35.34
N PHE A 424 -19.79 10.93 -34.47
CA PHE A 424 -20.76 9.84 -34.30
C PHE A 424 -21.57 9.51 -35.57
N HIS A 425 -21.58 10.41 -36.55
CA HIS A 425 -22.33 10.25 -37.79
C HIS A 425 -21.43 10.07 -39.01
N ILE A 426 -20.11 10.03 -38.81
CA ILE A 426 -19.13 9.88 -39.88
C ILE A 426 -18.64 8.44 -39.86
N PRO A 427 -19.08 7.59 -40.81
CA PRO A 427 -18.63 6.20 -40.89
C PRO A 427 -17.16 6.13 -41.32
N ILE A 428 -16.48 5.11 -40.80
CA ILE A 428 -15.09 4.82 -41.17
C ILE A 428 -15.04 4.14 -42.55
N THR A 429 -14.10 4.57 -43.38
CA THR A 429 -13.84 4.11 -44.75
C THR A 429 -12.34 3.90 -44.94
N ALA A 430 -11.93 3.18 -46.00
CA ALA A 430 -10.51 3.01 -46.33
C ALA A 430 -9.73 4.32 -46.43
N ALA A 431 -10.35 5.36 -46.97
CA ALA A 431 -9.71 6.66 -47.17
C ALA A 431 -9.48 7.42 -45.85
N ASN A 432 -10.30 7.18 -44.81
CA ASN A 432 -10.24 7.95 -43.56
C ASN A 432 -9.78 7.11 -42.34
N PHE A 433 -9.57 5.80 -42.51
CA PHE A 433 -9.19 4.88 -41.44
C PHE A 433 -7.86 5.26 -40.77
N GLU A 434 -6.85 5.67 -41.54
CA GLU A 434 -5.56 6.09 -40.98
C GLU A 434 -5.69 7.34 -40.09
N ASP A 435 -6.53 8.30 -40.50
CA ASP A 435 -6.83 9.50 -39.69
C ASP A 435 -7.61 9.13 -38.42
N TYR A 436 -8.57 8.22 -38.51
CA TYR A 436 -9.29 7.69 -37.35
C TYR A 436 -8.34 7.02 -36.34
N CYS A 437 -7.50 6.09 -36.78
CA CYS A 437 -6.55 5.39 -35.90
C CYS A 437 -5.56 6.36 -35.24
N MET A 438 -5.03 7.32 -36.01
CA MET A 438 -4.13 8.35 -35.47
C MET A 438 -4.83 9.19 -34.39
N ARG A 439 -6.08 9.61 -34.62
CA ARG A 439 -6.87 10.38 -33.64
C ARG A 439 -7.24 9.56 -32.42
N TYR A 440 -7.63 8.30 -32.60
CA TYR A 440 -7.93 7.37 -31.50
C TYR A 440 -6.71 7.23 -30.59
N ARG A 441 -5.55 6.94 -31.17
CA ARG A 441 -4.27 6.83 -30.45
C ARG A 441 -3.93 8.14 -29.73
N GLN A 442 -4.04 9.28 -30.41
CA GLN A 442 -3.73 10.57 -29.82
C GLN A 442 -4.69 10.94 -28.68
N TYR A 443 -5.98 10.60 -28.79
CA TYR A 443 -6.94 10.79 -27.71
C TYR A 443 -6.54 9.96 -26.49
N ARG A 444 -6.25 8.67 -26.65
CA ARG A 444 -5.90 7.78 -25.52
C ARG A 444 -4.62 8.22 -24.80
N ILE A 445 -3.58 8.64 -25.53
CA ILE A 445 -2.32 9.13 -24.94
C ILE A 445 -2.54 10.42 -24.13
N ASN A 446 -3.45 11.29 -24.57
CA ASN A 446 -3.70 12.60 -23.93
C ASN A 446 -4.97 12.63 -23.07
N GLU A 447 -5.55 11.49 -22.73
CA GLU A 447 -6.89 11.43 -22.12
C GLU A 447 -7.02 12.26 -20.83
N PHE A 448 -5.93 12.38 -20.06
CA PHE A 448 -5.92 13.02 -18.74
C PHE A 448 -5.15 14.34 -18.66
N HIS A 449 -4.60 14.84 -19.77
CA HIS A 449 -3.67 15.99 -19.75
C HIS A 449 -4.28 17.24 -19.12
N ARG A 450 -5.58 17.49 -19.36
CA ARG A 450 -6.29 18.67 -18.86
C ARG A 450 -6.41 18.65 -17.33
N GLN A 451 -6.69 17.49 -16.75
CA GLN A 451 -6.79 17.27 -15.31
C GLN A 451 -5.40 17.40 -14.68
N ILE A 452 -4.40 16.76 -15.30
CA ILE A 452 -3.01 16.76 -14.82
C ILE A 452 -2.40 18.16 -14.90
N ASP A 453 -2.78 18.98 -15.88
CA ASP A 453 -2.39 20.39 -15.93
C ASP A 453 -2.82 21.18 -14.69
N PHE A 454 -4.01 20.90 -14.15
CA PHE A 454 -4.47 21.53 -12.91
C PHE A 454 -3.72 20.99 -11.69
N ILE A 455 -3.44 19.69 -11.63
CA ILE A 455 -2.58 19.11 -10.58
C ILE A 455 -1.20 19.75 -10.62
N ARG A 456 -0.62 19.89 -11.82
CA ARG A 456 0.69 20.49 -12.07
C ARG A 456 0.73 21.96 -11.65
N GLN A 457 -0.30 22.75 -11.97
CA GLN A 457 -0.44 24.13 -11.46
C GLN A 457 -0.45 24.20 -9.93
N GLY A 458 -1.19 23.29 -9.29
CA GLY A 458 -1.23 23.16 -7.83
C GLY A 458 0.15 22.87 -7.24
N LEU A 459 0.85 21.89 -7.82
CA LEU A 459 2.20 21.51 -7.43
C LEU A 459 3.17 22.69 -7.56
N TYR A 460 3.15 23.39 -8.70
CA TYR A 460 4.00 24.55 -8.98
C TYR A 460 3.77 25.73 -8.01
N SER A 461 2.60 25.80 -7.39
CA SER A 461 2.31 26.83 -6.40
C SER A 461 3.02 26.60 -5.05
N VAL A 462 3.47 25.36 -4.80
CA VAL A 462 4.16 24.96 -3.57
C VAL A 462 5.63 24.69 -3.82
N VAL A 463 5.99 24.01 -4.91
CA VAL A 463 7.38 23.69 -5.27
C VAL A 463 7.84 24.42 -6.54
N PRO A 464 9.12 24.77 -6.68
CA PRO A 464 9.64 25.43 -7.86
C PRO A 464 9.46 24.59 -9.14
N SER A 465 8.70 25.10 -10.11
CA SER A 465 8.39 24.41 -11.37
C SER A 465 9.62 24.09 -12.21
N ALA A 466 10.61 24.98 -12.21
CA ALA A 466 11.84 24.92 -13.00
C ALA A 466 12.60 23.58 -12.87
N TYR A 467 12.54 22.96 -11.69
CA TYR A 467 13.30 21.74 -11.42
C TYR A 467 12.50 20.47 -11.69
N LEU A 468 11.17 20.54 -11.72
CA LEU A 468 10.31 19.35 -11.89
C LEU A 468 10.51 18.67 -13.24
N THR A 469 10.89 19.43 -14.28
CA THR A 469 11.23 18.88 -15.60
C THR A 469 12.59 18.18 -15.63
N LEU A 470 13.38 18.24 -14.56
CA LEU A 470 14.63 17.46 -14.45
C LEU A 470 14.40 16.10 -13.80
N PHE A 471 13.28 15.90 -13.12
CA PHE A 471 12.97 14.64 -12.46
C PHE A 471 12.34 13.66 -13.47
N THR A 472 12.61 12.38 -13.25
CA THR A 472 11.88 11.28 -13.90
C THR A 472 10.54 11.06 -13.20
N ALA A 473 9.62 10.37 -13.87
CA ALA A 473 8.36 9.95 -13.26
C ALA A 473 8.57 9.21 -11.93
N SER A 474 9.53 8.28 -11.89
CA SER A 474 9.83 7.49 -10.68
C SER A 474 10.42 8.33 -9.55
N GLU A 475 11.28 9.31 -9.86
CA GLU A 475 11.85 10.17 -8.82
C GLU A 475 10.79 11.09 -8.19
N LEU A 476 9.84 11.58 -8.99
CA LEU A 476 8.73 12.38 -8.47
C LEU A 476 7.76 11.53 -7.65
N GLU A 477 7.41 10.32 -8.12
CA GLU A 477 6.60 9.37 -7.34
C GLU A 477 7.27 9.07 -5.99
N GLU A 478 8.56 8.76 -5.98
CA GLU A 478 9.31 8.48 -4.74
C GLU A 478 9.38 9.72 -3.83
N ALA A 479 9.51 10.93 -4.38
CA ALA A 479 9.52 12.16 -3.59
C ALA A 479 8.16 12.45 -2.92
N VAL A 480 7.05 12.02 -3.52
CA VAL A 480 5.68 12.28 -3.03
C VAL A 480 5.18 11.12 -2.16
N CYS A 481 5.35 9.89 -2.60
CA CYS A 481 4.79 8.69 -2.00
C CYS A 481 5.80 7.89 -1.16
N GLY A 482 7.09 8.14 -1.35
CA GLY A 482 8.16 7.32 -0.80
C GLY A 482 8.50 6.13 -1.68
N LYS A 483 9.49 5.33 -1.25
CA LYS A 483 9.88 4.11 -1.95
C LYS A 483 8.72 3.12 -1.98
N GLY A 484 8.48 2.54 -3.17
CA GLY A 484 7.46 1.51 -3.38
C GLY A 484 7.75 0.17 -2.69
N TYR A 485 8.91 0.05 -2.04
CA TYR A 485 9.35 -1.08 -1.24
C TYR A 485 9.98 -0.57 0.06
N ILE A 486 10.03 -1.42 1.07
CA ILE A 486 10.66 -1.09 2.35
C ILE A 486 12.10 -1.60 2.34
N ASP A 487 13.03 -0.64 2.35
CA ASP A 487 14.46 -0.89 2.45
C ASP A 487 14.82 -1.38 3.87
N ILE A 488 14.81 -2.71 4.04
CA ILE A 488 15.09 -3.36 5.32
C ILE A 488 16.51 -3.05 5.80
N GLU A 489 17.49 -2.90 4.90
CA GLU A 489 18.86 -2.57 5.28
C GLU A 489 18.95 -1.13 5.80
N MET A 490 18.23 -0.19 5.20
CA MET A 490 18.10 1.16 5.75
C MET A 490 17.40 1.14 7.12
N LEU A 491 16.31 0.39 7.27
CA LEU A 491 15.61 0.28 8.55
C LEU A 491 16.52 -0.31 9.65
N LYS A 492 17.30 -1.36 9.34
CA LYS A 492 18.30 -1.94 10.23
C LYS A 492 19.32 -0.92 10.71
N ARG A 493 19.90 -0.13 9.78
CA ARG A 493 20.88 0.92 10.11
C ARG A 493 20.34 1.96 11.09
N HIS A 494 19.04 2.22 11.04
CA HIS A 494 18.34 3.17 11.92
C HIS A 494 17.56 2.51 13.06
N THR A 495 17.91 1.27 13.42
CA THR A 495 17.31 0.54 14.55
C THR A 495 18.18 0.62 15.81
N TYR A 496 17.60 1.06 16.91
CA TYR A 496 18.17 0.97 18.25
C TYR A 496 17.69 -0.31 18.95
N TYR A 497 18.63 -1.06 19.53
CA TYR A 497 18.33 -2.27 20.30
C TYR A 497 18.54 -1.97 21.78
N SER A 498 17.50 -2.13 22.60
CA SER A 498 17.55 -1.70 24.01
C SER A 498 18.49 -2.56 24.87
N SER A 499 18.62 -3.84 24.56
CA SER A 499 19.31 -4.82 25.42
C SER A 499 19.98 -5.98 24.66
N ASP A 500 19.78 -6.08 23.34
CA ASP A 500 20.31 -7.13 22.47
C ASP A 500 21.14 -6.51 21.34
N SER A 501 21.75 -7.34 20.50
CA SER A 501 22.46 -6.92 19.29
C SER A 501 21.89 -7.57 18.04
N GLU A 502 22.18 -7.01 16.86
CA GLU A 502 21.79 -7.57 15.55
C GLU A 502 22.22 -9.04 15.38
N THR A 503 23.34 -9.42 16.01
CA THR A 503 23.91 -10.77 15.98
C THR A 503 23.20 -11.78 16.88
N THR A 504 22.24 -11.34 17.71
CA THR A 504 21.53 -12.24 18.61
C THR A 504 20.53 -13.07 17.82
N SER A 505 20.46 -14.39 18.09
CA SER A 505 19.74 -15.37 17.26
C SER A 505 18.29 -14.97 16.93
N HIS A 506 17.54 -14.45 17.90
CA HIS A 506 16.15 -14.03 17.67
C HIS A 506 16.05 -12.72 16.86
N ILE A 507 16.98 -11.78 17.02
CA ILE A 507 17.04 -10.55 16.22
C ILE A 507 17.44 -10.85 14.77
N SER A 508 18.42 -11.72 14.57
CA SER A 508 18.82 -12.18 13.23
C SER A 508 17.65 -12.90 12.52
N ARG A 509 16.91 -13.75 13.25
CA ARG A 509 15.67 -14.37 12.73
C ARG A 509 14.59 -13.34 12.43
N PHE A 510 14.36 -12.37 13.30
CA PHE A 510 13.41 -11.28 13.07
C PHE A 510 13.69 -10.58 11.74
N TRP A 511 14.95 -10.20 11.50
CA TRP A 511 15.33 -9.54 10.25
C TRP A 511 15.21 -10.43 9.03
N SER A 512 15.63 -11.70 9.12
CA SER A 512 15.50 -12.66 8.01
C SER A 512 14.03 -12.90 7.65
N VAL A 513 13.14 -13.04 8.65
CA VAL A 513 11.69 -13.14 8.42
C VAL A 513 11.16 -11.89 7.75
N LEU A 514 11.53 -10.70 8.25
CA LEU A 514 11.06 -9.44 7.69
C LEU A 514 11.60 -9.20 6.27
N SER A 515 12.81 -9.64 5.93
CA SER A 515 13.38 -9.49 4.58
C SER A 515 12.93 -10.54 3.58
N GLU A 516 12.87 -11.80 3.99
CA GLU A 516 12.72 -12.95 3.08
C GLU A 516 11.30 -13.52 3.04
N MET A 517 10.53 -13.39 4.13
CA MET A 517 9.21 -14.03 4.23
C MET A 517 8.05 -13.06 4.05
N PHE A 518 8.25 -11.77 4.34
CA PHE A 518 7.19 -10.77 4.23
C PHE A 518 7.12 -10.21 2.81
N SER A 519 5.91 -10.16 2.25
CA SER A 519 5.61 -9.32 1.08
C SER A 519 5.74 -7.84 1.40
N GLU A 520 5.88 -6.98 0.38
CA GLU A 520 5.97 -5.53 0.60
C GLU A 520 4.74 -4.98 1.35
N GLU A 521 3.55 -5.51 1.09
CA GLU A 521 2.33 -5.11 1.81
C GLU A 521 2.41 -5.48 3.30
N GLN A 522 2.93 -6.67 3.62
CA GLN A 522 3.14 -7.08 5.01
C GLN A 522 4.22 -6.24 5.70
N LYS A 523 5.28 -5.86 4.99
CA LYS A 523 6.30 -4.94 5.50
C LYS A 523 5.69 -3.56 5.81
N LYS A 524 4.77 -3.05 4.96
CA LYS A 524 4.07 -1.78 5.18
C LYS A 524 3.17 -1.85 6.39
N LEU A 525 2.38 -2.92 6.52
CA LEU A 525 1.54 -3.16 7.70
C LEU A 525 2.38 -3.25 8.98
N PHE A 526 3.54 -3.91 8.91
CA PHE A 526 4.50 -3.92 10.01
C PHE A 526 4.96 -2.50 10.39
N LEU A 527 5.35 -1.66 9.43
CA LEU A 527 5.74 -0.27 9.69
C LEU A 527 4.59 0.58 10.24
N ILE A 528 3.35 0.36 9.79
CA ILE A 528 2.17 1.01 10.36
C ILE A 528 2.01 0.59 11.82
N PHE A 529 2.14 -0.71 12.10
CA PHE A 529 2.02 -1.27 13.43
C PHE A 529 3.07 -0.72 14.40
N VAL A 530 4.35 -0.70 14.00
CA VAL A 530 5.44 -0.31 14.91
C VAL A 530 5.77 1.18 14.89
N TRP A 531 5.43 1.89 13.82
CA TRP A 531 5.87 3.26 13.60
C TRP A 531 4.78 4.22 13.09
N GLY A 532 3.55 3.74 12.89
CA GLY A 532 2.41 4.57 12.49
C GLY A 532 2.53 5.15 11.08
N ARG A 533 3.34 4.55 10.20
CA ARG A 533 3.52 5.00 8.81
C ARG A 533 3.68 3.82 7.86
N SER A 534 3.21 3.96 6.63
CA SER A 534 3.31 2.91 5.61
C SER A 534 4.64 2.88 4.88
N THR A 535 5.50 3.91 5.02
CA THR A 535 6.74 4.07 4.24
C THR A 535 7.91 4.56 5.08
N LEU A 536 9.13 4.24 4.64
CA LEU A 536 10.37 4.75 5.22
C LEU A 536 10.72 6.13 4.66
N PRO A 537 11.56 6.92 5.35
CA PRO A 537 12.22 8.08 4.77
C PRO A 537 13.08 7.65 3.57
N ASN A 538 13.25 8.53 2.59
CA ASN A 538 13.91 8.18 1.34
C ASN A 538 15.43 8.07 1.49
N ARG A 539 16.03 8.80 2.45
CA ARG A 539 17.48 8.84 2.72
C ARG A 539 17.77 8.64 4.21
N ASP A 540 18.98 8.20 4.52
CA ASP A 540 19.45 8.02 5.89
C ASP A 540 19.39 9.32 6.71
N GLU A 541 19.66 10.48 6.09
CA GLU A 541 19.57 11.81 6.73
C GLU A 541 18.15 12.22 7.13
N ASP A 542 17.14 11.54 6.55
CA ASP A 542 15.74 11.92 6.69
C ASP A 542 15.08 11.29 7.93
N PHE A 543 15.84 10.54 8.74
CA PHE A 543 15.36 9.89 9.96
C PHE A 543 15.39 10.86 11.15
N SER A 544 14.21 11.24 11.65
CA SER A 544 14.07 12.09 12.85
C SER A 544 14.09 11.32 14.17
N SER A 545 13.86 10.01 14.14
CA SER A 545 13.91 9.11 15.31
C SER A 545 14.30 7.69 14.88
N SER A 546 14.99 6.95 15.74
CA SER A 546 15.34 5.55 15.47
C SER A 546 14.18 4.60 15.78
N PHE A 547 14.01 3.55 14.98
CA PHE A 547 13.12 2.42 15.31
C PHE A 547 13.71 1.67 16.51
N THR A 548 12.91 1.28 17.51
CA THR A 548 13.44 0.62 18.71
C THR A 548 12.94 -0.81 18.83
N ILE A 549 13.85 -1.77 18.98
CA ILE A 549 13.54 -3.14 19.38
C ILE A 549 13.89 -3.28 20.85
N ALA A 550 12.87 -3.49 21.68
CA ALA A 550 13.01 -3.62 23.13
C ALA A 550 12.71 -5.03 23.61
N ARG A 551 13.41 -5.46 24.66
CA ARG A 551 13.10 -6.72 25.36
C ARG A 551 11.87 -6.55 26.23
N LEU A 552 10.91 -7.45 26.08
CA LEU A 552 9.79 -7.59 27.00
C LEU A 552 10.27 -8.26 28.30
N GLU A 553 10.25 -7.54 29.42
CA GLU A 553 10.55 -8.12 30.75
C GLU A 553 9.31 -8.85 31.30
N THR A 554 9.13 -10.11 30.90
CA THR A 554 8.09 -10.98 31.49
C THR A 554 8.72 -12.27 32.02
N SER A 555 8.51 -12.57 33.31
CA SER A 555 8.87 -13.86 33.91
C SER A 555 7.76 -14.89 33.67
N GLY A 556 7.76 -15.54 32.50
CA GLY A 556 6.75 -16.54 32.11
C GLY A 556 7.00 -17.14 30.72
N ASN A 557 6.17 -18.12 30.28
CA ASN A 557 6.21 -18.60 28.90
C ASN A 557 5.75 -17.49 27.95
N VAL A 558 6.48 -17.24 26.87
CA VAL A 558 6.23 -16.12 25.94
C VAL A 558 4.88 -16.28 25.22
N ASP A 559 4.40 -17.51 25.07
CA ASP A 559 3.09 -17.83 24.49
C ASP A 559 1.92 -17.33 25.37
N ASP A 560 2.13 -17.17 26.68
CA ASP A 560 1.10 -16.65 27.61
C ASP A 560 0.87 -15.13 27.44
N ALA A 561 1.72 -14.45 26.66
CA ALA A 561 1.60 -13.02 26.34
C ALA A 561 0.97 -12.77 24.96
N LEU A 562 0.62 -13.83 24.21
CA LEU A 562 -0.05 -13.72 22.92
C LEU A 562 -1.57 -13.53 23.14
N PRO A 563 -2.20 -12.51 22.54
CA PRO A 563 -3.64 -12.32 22.63
C PRO A 563 -4.40 -13.56 22.13
N SER A 564 -5.24 -14.16 22.96
CA SER A 564 -6.05 -15.33 22.61
C SER A 564 -7.51 -15.03 22.92
N ASP A 565 -8.44 -15.46 22.08
CA ASP A 565 -9.87 -15.20 22.32
C ASP A 565 -10.51 -16.23 23.27
N SER A 566 -9.72 -16.70 24.24
CA SER A 566 -10.21 -17.46 25.39
C SER A 566 -11.34 -16.67 26.07
N GLY A 567 -12.36 -17.37 26.57
CA GLY A 567 -13.56 -16.76 27.11
C GLY A 567 -14.69 -16.51 26.09
N GLY A 568 -14.43 -16.60 24.78
CA GLY A 568 -15.47 -16.50 23.74
C GLY A 568 -16.49 -17.65 23.79
N PRO A 569 -17.73 -17.43 23.27
CA PRO A 569 -18.77 -18.45 23.29
C PRO A 569 -18.65 -19.49 22.17
N ILE A 570 -19.05 -20.71 22.49
CA ILE A 570 -19.43 -21.72 21.50
C ILE A 570 -20.94 -22.03 21.63
N LEU A 571 -21.65 -21.90 20.52
CA LEU A 571 -23.12 -21.87 20.47
C LEU A 571 -23.69 -23.02 19.65
N GLN A 572 -24.83 -23.55 20.08
CA GLN A 572 -25.62 -24.53 19.36
C GLN A 572 -26.96 -23.93 18.94
N TRP A 573 -27.40 -24.18 17.70
CA TRP A 573 -28.74 -23.77 17.26
C TRP A 573 -29.79 -24.77 17.70
N LEU A 574 -30.87 -24.28 18.33
CA LEU A 574 -31.98 -25.11 18.82
C LEU A 574 -33.21 -25.14 17.90
N GLY A 575 -33.24 -24.34 16.83
CA GLY A 575 -34.37 -24.23 15.90
C GLY A 575 -34.99 -22.85 15.85
N ASP A 576 -34.98 -22.14 16.97
CA ASP A 576 -35.60 -20.82 17.19
C ASP A 576 -34.60 -19.77 17.72
N ARG A 577 -33.55 -20.21 18.41
CA ARG A 577 -32.49 -19.36 18.98
C ARG A 577 -31.15 -20.10 19.11
N TRP A 578 -30.08 -19.33 19.38
CA TRP A 578 -28.77 -19.86 19.74
C TRP A 578 -28.64 -20.05 21.25
N GLU A 579 -28.06 -21.18 21.64
CA GLU A 579 -27.76 -21.50 23.02
C GLU A 579 -26.25 -21.66 23.21
N GLN A 580 -25.71 -21.04 24.25
CA GLN A 580 -24.31 -21.21 24.62
C GLN A 580 -24.10 -22.49 25.40
N VAL A 581 -23.37 -23.41 24.78
CA VAL A 581 -23.08 -24.74 25.35
C VAL A 581 -21.69 -24.79 26.00
N GLY A 582 -20.82 -23.83 25.68
CA GLY A 582 -19.47 -23.77 26.25
C GLY A 582 -18.77 -22.41 26.20
N ILE A 583 -17.58 -22.38 26.78
CA ILE A 583 -16.62 -21.27 26.77
C ILE A 583 -15.30 -21.78 26.16
N THR A 584 -14.71 -21.04 25.22
CA THR A 584 -13.37 -21.33 24.70
C THR A 584 -12.35 -21.26 25.84
N SER A 585 -11.69 -22.39 26.15
CA SER A 585 -10.72 -22.48 27.25
C SER A 585 -9.28 -22.46 26.71
N PHE A 586 -8.83 -23.54 26.07
CA PHE A 586 -7.47 -23.64 25.50
C PHE A 586 -7.39 -24.55 24.27
N GLY A 587 -6.26 -24.51 23.56
CA GLY A 587 -5.96 -25.37 22.41
C GLY A 587 -4.47 -25.33 22.04
N LYS A 588 -4.01 -26.28 21.21
CA LYS A 588 -2.62 -26.32 20.74
C LYS A 588 -2.49 -25.59 19.39
N GLY A 589 -2.24 -24.28 19.46
CA GLY A 589 -2.16 -23.42 18.28
C GLY A 589 -3.52 -23.18 17.62
N CYS A 590 -3.53 -22.37 16.56
CA CYS A 590 -4.77 -21.98 15.87
C CYS A 590 -5.21 -23.06 14.86
N ALA A 591 -6.27 -23.81 15.20
CA ALA A 591 -6.91 -24.80 14.33
C ALA A 591 -5.94 -25.78 13.67
N VAL A 592 -4.97 -26.29 14.43
CA VAL A 592 -3.95 -27.23 13.94
C VAL A 592 -4.59 -28.58 13.62
N LYS A 593 -4.16 -29.21 12.53
CA LYS A 593 -4.65 -30.53 12.12
C LYS A 593 -4.41 -31.54 13.24
N GLY A 594 -5.49 -32.21 13.68
CA GLY A 594 -5.44 -33.21 14.75
C GLY A 594 -5.49 -32.64 16.18
N ASP A 595 -5.49 -31.31 16.34
CA ASP A 595 -5.52 -30.64 17.64
C ASP A 595 -6.76 -29.71 17.75
N PRO A 596 -7.93 -30.28 18.08
CA PRO A 596 -9.17 -29.51 18.28
C PRO A 596 -9.14 -28.61 19.52
N GLY A 597 -10.02 -27.62 19.55
CA GLY A 597 -10.18 -26.71 20.70
C GLY A 597 -10.90 -27.40 21.87
N ILE A 598 -10.53 -27.01 23.10
CA ILE A 598 -11.13 -27.50 24.34
C ILE A 598 -11.99 -26.40 24.95
N TYR A 599 -13.22 -26.78 25.33
CA TYR A 599 -14.25 -25.88 25.81
C TYR A 599 -14.75 -26.29 27.19
N THR A 600 -14.97 -25.32 28.07
CA THR A 600 -15.63 -25.53 29.38
C THR A 600 -17.11 -25.81 29.14
N ARG A 601 -17.65 -26.89 29.73
CA ARG A 601 -19.04 -27.35 29.52
C ARG A 601 -20.03 -26.62 30.44
N LEU A 602 -20.83 -25.70 29.89
CA LEU A 602 -21.68 -24.82 30.71
C LEU A 602 -22.82 -25.53 31.46
N ALA A 603 -23.35 -26.62 30.90
CA ALA A 603 -24.43 -27.38 31.54
C ALA A 603 -24.06 -27.85 32.96
N TYR A 604 -22.77 -28.13 33.22
CA TYR A 604 -22.29 -28.53 34.54
C TYR A 604 -22.27 -27.38 35.56
N TYR A 605 -22.00 -26.15 35.11
CA TYR A 605 -21.81 -24.99 35.98
C TYR A 605 -23.09 -24.16 36.18
N PHE A 606 -24.24 -24.62 35.66
CA PHE A 606 -25.50 -23.90 35.71
C PHE A 606 -25.87 -23.46 37.12
N ASP A 607 -25.90 -24.38 38.08
CA ASP A 607 -26.30 -24.09 39.46
C ASP A 607 -25.35 -23.09 40.14
N TRP A 608 -24.04 -23.18 39.84
CA TRP A 608 -23.05 -22.23 40.33
C TRP A 608 -23.29 -20.82 39.78
N MET A 609 -23.53 -20.70 38.46
CA MET A 609 -23.84 -19.42 37.82
C MET A 609 -25.18 -18.83 38.32
N GLU A 610 -26.21 -19.67 38.47
CA GLU A 610 -27.53 -19.28 38.97
C GLU A 610 -27.43 -18.74 40.40
N SER A 611 -26.65 -19.40 41.27
CA SER A 611 -26.44 -18.97 42.66
C SER A 611 -25.86 -17.55 42.79
N ILE A 612 -25.21 -17.06 41.74
CA ILE A 612 -24.58 -15.73 41.68
C ILE A 612 -25.49 -14.72 40.95
N THR A 613 -26.28 -15.15 39.95
CA THR A 613 -26.92 -14.25 38.98
C THR A 613 -28.45 -14.18 39.03
N ASN A 614 -29.16 -15.17 39.57
CA ASN A 614 -30.64 -15.21 39.70
C ASN A 614 -31.46 -14.84 38.45
N ALA A 615 -31.01 -15.21 37.25
CA ALA A 615 -31.75 -14.98 36.00
C ALA A 615 -31.84 -16.30 35.23
N TRP A 616 -33.03 -16.71 34.75
CA TRP A 616 -33.35 -17.35 33.45
C TRP A 616 -34.76 -18.02 33.47
N SER A 617 -35.43 -18.11 32.31
CA SER A 617 -36.76 -18.75 32.12
C SER A 617 -36.82 -19.58 30.83
N ASN A 618 -37.51 -20.75 30.86
CA ASN A 618 -37.48 -21.84 29.87
C ASN A 618 -38.50 -21.74 28.72
N THR A 619 -38.14 -22.23 27.50
CA THR A 619 -38.84 -23.28 26.69
C THR A 619 -38.23 -23.46 25.28
N SER A 620 -38.43 -24.61 24.61
CA SER A 620 -37.88 -24.97 23.26
C SER A 620 -38.98 -25.43 22.27
N THR A 621 -38.66 -25.50 20.97
CA THR A 621 -38.74 -26.73 20.12
C THR A 621 -38.26 -26.47 18.67
N ALA A 622 -37.68 -27.50 18.04
CA ALA A 622 -36.87 -27.43 16.81
C ALA A 622 -37.58 -27.93 15.53
N LEU A 623 -37.21 -27.39 14.35
CA LEU A 623 -37.28 -28.02 13.01
C LEU A 623 -36.21 -27.42 12.03
N PRO A 624 -35.86 -28.07 10.88
CA PRO A 624 -34.57 -27.84 10.20
C PRO A 624 -34.60 -27.13 8.81
N HIS A 625 -33.71 -26.13 8.58
CA HIS A 625 -32.70 -25.95 7.49
C HIS A 625 -32.28 -24.47 7.20
N VAL A 626 -30.95 -24.30 7.01
CA VAL A 626 -30.08 -23.16 6.55
C VAL A 626 -30.73 -21.79 6.23
N VAL A 627 -31.11 -21.07 7.29
CA VAL A 627 -30.84 -19.66 7.65
C VAL A 627 -31.30 -19.62 9.11
N TYR A 628 -30.46 -19.17 10.04
CA TYR A 628 -30.84 -19.18 11.45
C TYR A 628 -31.69 -17.94 11.75
N ARG A 629 -32.98 -18.06 11.44
CA ARG A 629 -33.96 -17.01 11.71
C ARG A 629 -34.31 -16.98 13.17
N CYS A 630 -33.91 -15.91 13.83
CA CYS A 630 -34.16 -15.74 15.25
C CYS A 630 -35.63 -15.39 15.52
N ASP A 631 -36.23 -16.09 16.49
CA ASP A 631 -37.53 -15.66 17.01
C ASP A 631 -37.33 -14.38 17.83
N ARG A 632 -37.83 -13.26 17.31
CA ARG A 632 -37.73 -11.93 17.93
C ARG A 632 -38.58 -11.80 19.21
N THR A 633 -39.35 -12.83 19.55
CA THR A 633 -40.04 -12.94 20.85
C THR A 633 -39.19 -13.64 21.92
N SER A 634 -38.08 -14.27 21.55
CA SER A 634 -37.12 -14.87 22.48
C SER A 634 -36.41 -13.80 23.32
N THR A 635 -36.25 -14.06 24.62
CA THR A 635 -35.62 -13.13 25.57
C THR A 635 -34.09 -13.20 25.60
N CYS A 636 -33.49 -14.18 24.90
CA CYS A 636 -32.04 -14.39 24.81
C CYS A 636 -31.67 -15.14 23.51
N GLY A 637 -30.37 -15.25 23.22
CA GLY A 637 -29.81 -16.15 22.19
C GLY A 637 -29.92 -15.63 20.76
N CYS A 638 -30.32 -14.36 20.59
CA CYS A 638 -30.62 -13.79 19.28
C CYS A 638 -30.14 -12.34 19.17
N GLY A 639 -29.34 -12.06 18.13
CA GLY A 639 -29.04 -10.70 17.67
C GLY A 639 -30.21 -10.08 16.90
N GLN A 640 -30.02 -8.86 16.39
CA GLN A 640 -31.06 -8.16 15.59
C GLN A 640 -31.17 -8.69 14.16
N ASN A 641 -30.04 -9.13 13.61
CA ASN A 641 -29.93 -9.70 12.28
C ASN A 641 -29.77 -11.21 12.36
N ASP A 642 -30.31 -11.92 11.36
CA ASP A 642 -30.22 -13.37 11.26
C ASP A 642 -28.76 -13.81 11.00
N VAL A 643 -28.40 -14.97 11.54
CA VAL A 643 -27.07 -15.56 11.32
C VAL A 643 -27.07 -16.37 10.02
N THR A 644 -26.11 -16.09 9.15
CA THR A 644 -25.83 -16.89 7.96
C THR A 644 -24.43 -17.48 8.10
N LEU A 645 -24.31 -18.82 8.18
CA LEU A 645 -23.03 -19.54 8.19
C LEU A 645 -22.83 -20.21 6.82
N LEU A 646 -21.79 -19.82 6.06
CA LEU A 646 -21.54 -20.41 4.74
C LEU A 646 -20.70 -21.70 4.85
N SER A 647 -21.16 -22.77 4.19
CA SER A 647 -20.52 -24.10 4.26
C SER A 647 -19.42 -24.33 3.21
N SER A 648 -19.00 -23.34 2.42
CA SER A 648 -18.04 -23.55 1.33
C SER A 648 -16.63 -23.03 1.65
N ARG A 649 -15.68 -23.97 1.80
CA ARG A 649 -14.21 -23.86 1.65
C ARG A 649 -13.58 -22.45 1.71
N ILE A 650 -13.59 -21.82 2.88
CA ILE A 650 -12.57 -20.83 3.26
C ILE A 650 -11.99 -21.26 4.62
N VAL A 651 -10.67 -21.20 4.75
CA VAL A 651 -9.89 -21.55 5.95
C VAL A 651 -9.78 -20.30 6.83
N GLY A 652 -10.03 -20.40 8.14
CA GLY A 652 -9.80 -19.33 9.12
C GLY A 652 -10.94 -18.31 9.34
N GLY A 653 -12.16 -18.76 9.64
CA GLY A 653 -13.29 -17.89 10.00
C GLY A 653 -13.92 -17.11 8.84
N GLU A 654 -15.12 -16.58 9.04
CA GLU A 654 -15.74 -15.58 8.16
C GLU A 654 -16.22 -14.38 8.97
N ASP A 655 -16.26 -13.19 8.37
CA ASP A 655 -16.77 -11.99 9.02
C ASP A 655 -18.23 -12.20 9.46
N ALA A 656 -18.50 -11.93 10.74
CA ALA A 656 -19.84 -11.92 11.26
C ALA A 656 -20.65 -10.77 10.66
N VAL A 657 -21.94 -11.03 10.41
CA VAL A 657 -22.90 -10.00 10.00
C VAL A 657 -23.10 -9.00 11.14
N GLU A 658 -23.25 -7.72 10.82
CA GLU A 658 -23.47 -6.69 11.84
C GLU A 658 -24.67 -7.04 12.73
N ALA A 659 -24.51 -6.91 14.05
CA ALA A 659 -25.54 -7.19 15.05
C ALA A 659 -26.15 -8.62 15.02
N SER A 660 -25.48 -9.59 14.41
CA SER A 660 -25.90 -11.01 14.45
C SER A 660 -25.55 -11.67 15.78
N TRP A 661 -24.45 -11.24 16.42
CA TRP A 661 -23.93 -11.79 17.67
C TRP A 661 -23.85 -10.73 18.79
N SER A 662 -24.94 -9.97 18.99
CA SER A 662 -25.02 -8.84 19.93
C SER A 662 -24.82 -9.18 21.42
N MET A 663 -24.66 -10.46 21.77
CA MET A 663 -24.32 -10.93 23.12
C MET A 663 -22.82 -11.10 23.34
N VAL A 664 -22.00 -11.12 22.29
CA VAL A 664 -20.55 -11.33 22.37
C VAL A 664 -19.86 -10.04 22.82
N VAL A 665 -18.95 -10.17 23.78
CA VAL A 665 -18.21 -9.04 24.34
C VAL A 665 -16.72 -9.19 24.17
N SER A 666 -16.04 -8.05 24.06
CA SER A 666 -14.59 -7.92 24.04
C SER A 666 -14.13 -7.49 25.44
N LEU A 667 -13.38 -8.34 26.13
CA LEU A 667 -12.71 -8.01 27.38
C LEU A 667 -11.40 -7.28 27.07
N ARG A 668 -11.19 -6.15 27.76
CA ARG A 668 -10.06 -5.26 27.54
C ARG A 668 -9.33 -4.97 28.85
N PHE A 669 -8.02 -5.20 28.83
CA PHE A 669 -7.09 -4.90 29.93
C PHE A 669 -6.39 -3.53 29.63
N PRO A 670 -5.45 -3.03 30.46
CA PRO A 670 -4.92 -1.67 30.35
C PRO A 670 -4.59 -1.25 28.91
N GLU A 671 -4.89 0.01 28.56
CA GLU A 671 -4.82 0.60 27.21
C GLU A 671 -5.97 0.24 26.24
N ALA A 672 -7.04 -0.41 26.75
CA ALA A 672 -8.28 -0.70 26.01
C ALA A 672 -8.12 -1.66 24.81
N PHE A 673 -7.04 -2.45 24.77
CA PHE A 673 -6.85 -3.52 23.80
C PHE A 673 -7.68 -4.76 24.13
N HIS A 674 -8.22 -5.41 23.10
CA HIS A 674 -8.90 -6.70 23.24
C HIS A 674 -7.91 -7.79 23.64
N GLN A 675 -8.28 -8.55 24.66
CA GLN A 675 -7.43 -9.59 25.24
C GLN A 675 -8.14 -10.93 25.39
N CYS A 676 -9.45 -10.91 25.66
CA CYS A 676 -10.27 -12.10 25.77
C CYS A 676 -11.69 -11.85 25.28
N GLY A 677 -12.40 -12.94 24.97
CA GLY A 677 -13.82 -12.94 24.66
C GLY A 677 -14.70 -13.10 25.90
N GLY A 678 -16.00 -12.87 25.72
CA GLY A 678 -17.00 -13.15 26.74
C GLY A 678 -18.42 -13.04 26.18
N THR A 679 -19.41 -13.18 27.07
CA THR A 679 -20.83 -13.01 26.72
C THR A 679 -21.66 -12.30 27.78
N LEU A 680 -22.66 -11.54 27.35
CA LEU A 680 -23.67 -10.94 28.22
C LEU A 680 -24.63 -12.01 28.75
N LEU A 681 -24.66 -12.23 30.07
CA LEU A 681 -25.68 -13.09 30.72
C LEU A 681 -26.89 -12.29 31.20
N SER A 682 -26.66 -11.05 31.65
CA SER A 682 -27.69 -10.16 32.17
C SER A 682 -27.25 -8.70 32.02
N GLU A 683 -28.07 -7.80 32.55
CA GLU A 683 -27.80 -6.37 32.67
C GLU A 683 -26.48 -6.06 33.36
N SER A 684 -25.99 -6.93 34.25
CA SER A 684 -24.78 -6.64 35.02
C SER A 684 -23.71 -7.73 34.96
N PHE A 685 -23.99 -8.88 34.34
CA PHE A 685 -23.08 -10.02 34.39
C PHE A 685 -22.56 -10.45 33.02
N ILE A 686 -21.24 -10.66 32.97
CA ILE A 686 -20.49 -11.20 31.84
C ILE A 686 -19.96 -12.57 32.19
N LEU A 687 -20.04 -13.52 31.26
CA LEU A 687 -19.42 -14.83 31.35
C LEU A 687 -18.13 -14.87 30.51
N THR A 688 -17.06 -15.43 31.09
CA THR A 688 -15.76 -15.61 30.42
C THR A 688 -14.97 -16.76 31.06
N ALA A 689 -13.76 -17.03 30.58
CA ALA A 689 -12.84 -18.01 31.14
C ALA A 689 -12.15 -17.45 32.40
N ALA A 690 -11.88 -18.30 33.39
CA ALA A 690 -11.16 -17.89 34.60
C ALA A 690 -9.73 -17.47 34.30
N TYR A 691 -9.08 -18.16 33.35
CA TYR A 691 -7.74 -17.87 32.87
C TYR A 691 -7.58 -16.42 32.37
N CYS A 692 -8.64 -15.82 31.83
CA CYS A 692 -8.59 -14.44 31.37
C CYS A 692 -8.45 -13.41 32.50
N VAL A 693 -8.82 -13.77 33.73
CA VAL A 693 -8.98 -12.81 34.83
C VAL A 693 -8.31 -13.23 36.15
N ASP A 694 -7.69 -14.42 36.20
CA ASP A 694 -7.06 -14.99 37.39
C ASP A 694 -5.96 -14.11 37.98
N ASN A 695 -5.03 -13.65 37.14
CA ASN A 695 -3.88 -12.83 37.53
C ASN A 695 -4.28 -11.40 37.94
N LEU A 696 -5.48 -10.94 37.57
CA LEU A 696 -5.98 -9.60 37.88
C LEU A 696 -6.69 -9.55 39.24
N SER A 697 -6.93 -10.70 39.85
CA SER A 697 -7.58 -10.85 41.14
C SER A 697 -6.63 -10.59 42.33
N ILE A 698 -5.32 -10.49 42.06
CA ILE A 698 -4.26 -10.44 43.07
C ILE A 698 -3.66 -9.03 43.14
N GLY A 699 -4.33 -8.10 43.85
CA GLY A 699 -3.65 -6.99 44.54
C GLY A 699 -3.46 -5.62 43.86
N GLY A 700 -4.24 -5.22 42.85
CA GLY A 700 -4.15 -3.87 42.24
C GLY A 700 -5.48 -3.30 41.71
N GLU A 701 -5.51 -2.01 41.36
CA GLU A 701 -6.69 -1.33 40.75
C GLU A 701 -7.19 -2.09 39.50
N MET A 702 -8.45 -2.52 39.51
CA MET A 702 -9.08 -3.27 38.42
C MET A 702 -9.34 -2.36 37.22
N ASN A 703 -8.42 -2.33 36.25
CA ASN A 703 -8.57 -1.57 35.00
C ASN A 703 -9.09 -2.47 33.85
N ILE A 704 -10.26 -3.09 34.06
CA ILE A 704 -10.89 -3.98 33.09
C ILE A 704 -12.14 -3.30 32.53
N THR A 705 -12.24 -3.26 31.20
CA THR A 705 -13.45 -2.80 30.52
C THR A 705 -14.02 -3.88 29.61
N VAL A 706 -15.35 -3.90 29.52
CA VAL A 706 -16.12 -4.79 28.66
C VAL A 706 -16.71 -3.93 27.56
N ALA A 707 -16.42 -4.26 26.30
CA ALA A 707 -17.06 -3.63 25.15
C ALA A 707 -18.04 -4.59 24.47
N VAL A 708 -19.24 -4.10 24.16
CA VAL A 708 -20.30 -4.88 23.50
C VAL A 708 -21.01 -4.05 22.42
N GLY A 709 -21.74 -4.73 21.53
CA GLY A 709 -22.55 -4.07 20.50
C GLY A 709 -21.74 -3.62 19.29
N MET A 710 -20.65 -4.33 19.01
CA MET A 710 -19.74 -4.03 17.91
C MET A 710 -19.37 -5.28 17.12
N THR A 711 -19.41 -5.18 15.80
CA THR A 711 -18.82 -6.17 14.89
C THR A 711 -17.39 -5.78 14.53
N ASN A 712 -17.10 -4.47 14.37
CA ASN A 712 -15.75 -3.94 14.29
C ASN A 712 -15.28 -3.50 15.70
N ARG A 713 -14.12 -3.95 16.19
CA ARG A 713 -13.61 -3.60 17.53
C ARG A 713 -13.41 -2.09 17.75
N PHE A 714 -13.34 -1.31 16.68
CA PHE A 714 -13.20 0.15 16.69
C PHE A 714 -14.51 0.89 16.43
N ASP A 715 -15.66 0.20 16.40
CA ASP A 715 -16.96 0.84 16.19
C ASP A 715 -17.25 1.87 17.30
N PRO A 716 -17.49 3.15 16.96
CA PRO A 716 -17.78 4.18 17.96
C PRO A 716 -19.12 3.99 18.67
N ARG A 717 -20.03 3.16 18.14
CA ARG A 717 -21.33 2.83 18.75
C ARG A 717 -21.23 1.78 19.85
N GLN A 718 -20.04 1.21 20.07
CA GLN A 718 -19.80 0.22 21.11
C GLN A 718 -20.16 0.73 22.50
N ILE A 719 -20.66 -0.17 23.34
CA ILE A 719 -21.05 0.13 24.71
C ILE A 719 -19.97 -0.42 25.61
N ILE A 720 -19.25 0.48 26.28
CA ILE A 720 -18.15 0.12 27.18
C ILE A 720 -18.64 0.20 28.64
N ARG A 721 -18.26 -0.79 29.45
CA ARG A 721 -18.53 -0.84 30.90
C ARG A 721 -17.30 -1.23 31.69
N GLU A 722 -17.06 -0.55 32.79
CA GLU A 722 -16.05 -0.94 33.78
C GLU A 722 -16.53 -2.16 34.57
N VAL A 723 -15.61 -3.08 34.85
CA VAL A 723 -15.84 -4.21 35.77
C VAL A 723 -15.51 -3.77 37.18
N ASP A 724 -16.40 -4.03 38.14
CA ASP A 724 -16.18 -3.73 39.56
C ASP A 724 -16.03 -4.98 40.44
N ARG A 725 -16.41 -6.17 39.96
CA ARG A 725 -16.18 -7.45 40.66
C ARG A 725 -15.93 -8.61 39.70
N ILE A 726 -15.12 -9.56 40.17
CA ILE A 726 -14.76 -10.78 39.45
C ILE A 726 -15.06 -11.97 40.36
N TYR A 727 -15.77 -12.97 39.85
CA TYR A 727 -16.11 -14.22 40.52
C TYR A 727 -15.50 -15.38 39.75
N ILE A 728 -14.33 -15.86 40.19
CA ILE A 728 -13.69 -17.05 39.64
C ILE A 728 -14.26 -18.28 40.35
N HIS A 729 -14.44 -19.39 39.62
CA HIS A 729 -14.86 -20.64 40.22
C HIS A 729 -13.87 -21.08 41.32
N PRO A 730 -14.34 -21.45 42.53
CA PRO A 730 -13.46 -21.68 43.70
C PRO A 730 -12.48 -22.86 43.52
N ASN A 731 -12.81 -23.80 42.63
CA ASN A 731 -11.96 -24.95 42.31
C ASN A 731 -11.08 -24.74 41.07
N TYR A 732 -11.00 -23.53 40.52
CA TYR A 732 -10.04 -23.21 39.46
C TYR A 732 -8.65 -23.07 40.06
N SER A 733 -7.64 -23.72 39.45
CA SER A 733 -6.24 -23.58 39.85
C SER A 733 -5.35 -23.59 38.62
N ARG A 734 -4.51 -22.58 38.47
CA ARG A 734 -3.50 -22.53 37.40
C ARG A 734 -2.26 -23.37 37.70
N GLU A 735 -2.13 -23.87 38.93
CA GLU A 735 -1.01 -24.70 39.34
C GLU A 735 -0.99 -26.02 38.54
N ALA A 736 0.20 -26.46 38.12
CA ALA A 736 0.40 -27.67 37.30
C ALA A 736 -0.32 -27.70 35.92
N ARG A 737 -0.78 -26.54 35.40
CA ARG A 737 -1.50 -26.43 34.12
C ARG A 737 -2.81 -27.24 34.11
N ASP A 738 -3.53 -27.26 35.22
CA ASP A 738 -4.86 -27.86 35.31
C ASP A 738 -5.93 -26.84 34.87
N TYR A 739 -6.47 -26.96 33.66
CA TYR A 739 -7.50 -26.03 33.15
C TYR A 739 -8.93 -26.48 33.51
N ARG A 740 -9.12 -27.33 34.54
CA ARG A 740 -10.45 -27.64 35.07
C ARG A 740 -11.07 -26.41 35.72
N ASN A 741 -12.39 -26.32 35.66
CA ASN A 741 -13.17 -25.21 36.22
C ASN A 741 -12.77 -23.83 35.65
N ASP A 742 -12.31 -23.78 34.40
CA ASP A 742 -11.93 -22.54 33.72
C ASP A 742 -13.17 -21.71 33.32
N ILE A 743 -13.76 -21.05 34.32
CA ILE A 743 -14.98 -20.25 34.21
C ILE A 743 -14.99 -19.12 35.25
N ALA A 744 -15.36 -17.91 34.82
CA ALA A 744 -15.53 -16.75 35.69
C ALA A 744 -16.73 -15.88 35.27
N LEU A 745 -17.30 -15.19 36.25
CA LEU A 745 -18.32 -14.16 36.06
C LEU A 745 -17.76 -12.78 36.41
N LEU A 746 -17.99 -11.80 35.55
CA LEU A 746 -17.64 -10.41 35.81
C LEU A 746 -18.91 -9.62 36.08
N HIS A 747 -18.91 -8.82 37.14
CA HIS A 747 -19.95 -7.84 37.39
C HIS A 747 -19.50 -6.47 36.86
N VAL A 748 -20.35 -5.81 36.08
CA VAL A 748 -20.09 -4.45 35.61
C VAL A 748 -20.64 -3.41 36.56
N LYS A 749 -19.88 -2.34 36.75
CA LYS A 749 -20.21 -1.21 37.64
C LYS A 749 -21.49 -0.49 37.24
N THR A 750 -21.74 -0.38 35.92
CA THR A 750 -22.95 0.26 35.37
C THR A 750 -23.71 -0.76 34.52
N PRO A 751 -24.99 -1.06 34.82
CA PRO A 751 -25.75 -2.03 34.06
C PRO A 751 -25.95 -1.64 32.58
N PHE A 752 -26.13 -2.65 31.74
CA PHE A 752 -26.55 -2.55 30.34
C PHE A 752 -28.06 -2.29 30.25
N ILE A 753 -28.46 -1.42 29.31
CA ILE A 753 -29.86 -1.05 29.09
C ILE A 753 -30.31 -1.67 27.76
N TYR A 754 -31.07 -2.76 27.85
CA TYR A 754 -31.55 -3.50 26.67
C TYR A 754 -32.76 -2.85 25.98
N THR A 755 -33.51 -2.01 26.68
CA THR A 755 -34.73 -1.39 26.14
C THR A 755 -34.43 -0.59 24.88
N ASN A 756 -35.02 -1.00 23.75
CA ASN A 756 -34.84 -0.39 22.43
C ASN A 756 -33.38 -0.29 21.95
N ASN A 757 -32.49 -1.17 22.44
CA ASN A 757 -31.09 -1.16 22.03
C ASN A 757 -30.79 -2.34 21.08
N PRO A 758 -30.68 -2.11 19.77
CA PRO A 758 -30.43 -3.18 18.80
C PRO A 758 -29.03 -3.82 18.94
N LEU A 759 -28.11 -3.16 19.66
CA LEU A 759 -26.73 -3.61 19.78
C LEU A 759 -26.51 -4.57 20.96
N LEU A 760 -27.56 -4.90 21.73
CA LEU A 760 -27.45 -5.73 22.92
C LEU A 760 -28.37 -6.94 22.85
N ALA A 761 -27.83 -8.12 23.14
CA ALA A 761 -28.59 -9.33 23.36
C ALA A 761 -28.03 -10.08 24.58
N LYS A 762 -28.86 -10.89 25.24
CA LYS A 762 -28.42 -11.82 26.29
C LYS A 762 -28.08 -13.17 25.66
N SER A 763 -27.05 -13.84 26.14
CA SER A 763 -26.79 -15.24 25.82
C SER A 763 -27.84 -16.13 26.49
N CYS A 764 -28.28 -17.20 25.83
CA CYS A 764 -29.09 -18.23 26.45
C CYS A 764 -28.19 -19.36 26.94
N ILE A 765 -28.44 -19.86 28.15
CA ILE A 765 -27.84 -21.08 28.67
C ILE A 765 -28.98 -21.94 29.21
N HIS A 766 -29.02 -23.21 28.83
CA HIS A 766 -30.07 -24.12 29.29
C HIS A 766 -29.65 -24.85 30.57
N ARG A 767 -30.62 -24.98 31.49
CA ARG A 767 -30.52 -25.85 32.64
C ARG A 767 -30.75 -27.28 32.19
N ILE A 768 -29.77 -28.15 32.41
CA ILE A 768 -29.93 -29.58 32.19
C ILE A 768 -29.94 -30.24 33.56
N ASP A 769 -31.11 -30.68 33.99
CA ASP A 769 -31.25 -31.37 35.28
C ASP A 769 -30.75 -32.83 35.17
N PRO A 770 -30.15 -33.38 36.24
CA PRO A 770 -29.86 -34.82 36.30
C PRO A 770 -31.15 -35.64 36.13
N PRO A 771 -31.15 -36.77 35.38
CA PRO A 771 -29.99 -37.51 34.88
C PRO A 771 -29.55 -37.14 33.45
N GLU A 772 -30.15 -36.13 32.83
CA GLU A 772 -29.88 -35.73 31.44
C GLU A 772 -28.58 -34.94 31.30
N LEU A 773 -28.07 -34.41 32.43
CA LEU A 773 -26.71 -33.86 32.56
C LEU A 773 -25.68 -34.98 32.38
N THR A 774 -25.35 -35.27 31.14
CA THR A 774 -24.42 -36.33 30.74
C THR A 774 -23.18 -35.74 30.06
N ILE A 775 -22.06 -36.49 30.09
CA ILE A 775 -20.85 -36.19 29.31
C ILE A 775 -21.11 -36.06 27.80
N GLN A 776 -22.30 -36.48 27.36
CA GLN A 776 -22.76 -36.47 25.98
C GLN A 776 -23.42 -35.16 25.55
N HIS A 777 -23.42 -34.08 26.37
CA HIS A 777 -24.03 -32.79 26.01
C HIS A 777 -23.02 -31.62 25.92
N PRO A 778 -22.70 -31.08 24.73
CA PRO A 778 -23.37 -31.29 23.45
C PRO A 778 -23.08 -32.67 22.85
N ARG A 779 -24.03 -33.20 22.06
CA ARG A 779 -23.92 -34.53 21.44
C ARG A 779 -22.77 -34.57 20.44
N ASN A 780 -22.08 -35.70 20.37
CA ASN A 780 -21.05 -35.92 19.36
C ASN A 780 -21.59 -35.63 17.94
N GLY A 781 -20.81 -34.91 17.13
CA GLY A 781 -21.22 -34.46 15.79
C GLY A 781 -22.22 -33.29 15.77
N SER A 782 -22.58 -32.71 16.92
CA SER A 782 -23.42 -31.50 16.94
C SER A 782 -22.73 -30.37 16.20
N ARG A 783 -23.51 -29.63 15.40
CA ARG A 783 -23.05 -28.42 14.71
C ARG A 783 -23.02 -27.26 15.68
N LEU A 784 -21.84 -26.67 15.84
CA LEU A 784 -21.61 -25.55 16.73
C LEU A 784 -21.07 -24.35 15.96
N ALA A 785 -21.30 -23.15 16.47
CA ALA A 785 -20.70 -21.91 16.00
C ALA A 785 -19.74 -21.39 17.08
N VAL A 786 -18.50 -21.11 16.69
CA VAL A 786 -17.51 -20.40 17.52
C VAL A 786 -17.43 -18.98 17.02
N ILE A 787 -17.55 -18.01 17.93
CA ILE A 787 -17.64 -16.59 17.60
C ILE A 787 -16.57 -15.85 18.38
N GLY A 788 -15.83 -14.98 17.71
CA GLY A 788 -14.66 -14.42 18.33
C GLY A 788 -13.81 -13.46 17.52
N TRP A 789 -12.82 -12.86 18.16
CA TRP A 789 -11.72 -12.13 17.51
C TRP A 789 -10.39 -12.88 17.62
N GLY A 790 -10.43 -14.21 17.77
CA GLY A 790 -9.23 -15.05 17.79
C GLY A 790 -8.40 -14.93 16.51
N PHE A 791 -7.13 -15.32 16.58
CA PHE A 791 -6.26 -15.38 15.40
C PHE A 791 -6.86 -16.30 14.33
N LEU A 792 -6.68 -15.92 13.06
CA LEU A 792 -7.18 -16.72 11.93
C LEU A 792 -6.14 -17.73 11.44
N LYS A 793 -4.87 -17.58 11.84
CA LYS A 793 -3.73 -18.44 11.49
C LYS A 793 -2.69 -18.46 12.60
N SER A 794 -1.98 -19.58 12.72
CA SER A 794 -1.02 -19.84 13.81
C SER A 794 0.29 -19.04 13.73
N ILE A 795 0.61 -18.41 12.59
CA ILE A 795 1.87 -17.68 12.36
C ILE A 795 1.56 -16.37 11.65
N GLY A 796 2.00 -15.24 12.22
CA GLY A 796 1.95 -13.92 11.57
C GLY A 796 0.56 -13.28 11.41
N SER A 797 -0.47 -13.76 12.13
CA SER A 797 -1.81 -13.15 12.12
C SER A 797 -1.91 -12.02 13.14
N THR A 798 -2.61 -10.94 12.80
CA THR A 798 -3.13 -9.97 13.77
C THR A 798 -4.49 -10.45 14.28
N ILE A 799 -4.92 -9.93 15.44
CA ILE A 799 -6.29 -10.07 15.92
C ILE A 799 -7.20 -9.38 14.87
N PRO A 800 -8.18 -10.06 14.25
CA PRO A 800 -9.05 -9.45 13.27
C PRO A 800 -9.79 -8.22 13.83
N GLU A 801 -9.97 -7.20 13.00
CA GLU A 801 -10.76 -6.01 13.39
C GLU A 801 -12.25 -6.34 13.45
N MET A 802 -12.69 -7.19 12.50
CA MET A 802 -14.05 -7.69 12.38
C MET A 802 -14.23 -8.95 13.22
N LEU A 803 -15.37 -9.05 13.91
CA LEU A 803 -15.78 -10.25 14.63
C LEU A 803 -15.90 -11.40 13.65
N GLN A 804 -15.31 -12.52 13.99
CA GLN A 804 -15.30 -13.72 13.16
C GLN A 804 -16.32 -14.73 13.69
N GLN A 805 -16.86 -15.52 12.79
CA GLN A 805 -17.69 -16.68 13.10
C GLN A 805 -17.18 -17.90 12.34
N VAL A 806 -17.26 -19.09 12.94
CA VAL A 806 -16.89 -20.34 12.28
C VAL A 806 -17.75 -21.50 12.74
N GLN A 807 -18.11 -22.37 11.80
CA GLN A 807 -18.83 -23.61 12.11
C GLN A 807 -17.84 -24.73 12.43
N VAL A 808 -18.04 -25.39 13.56
CA VAL A 808 -17.28 -26.56 14.03
C VAL A 808 -18.21 -27.70 14.44
N TYR A 809 -17.65 -28.86 14.75
CA TYR A 809 -18.41 -30.03 15.20
C TYR A 809 -17.89 -30.52 16.55
N THR A 810 -18.80 -30.95 17.42
CA THR A 810 -18.42 -31.65 18.65
C THR A 810 -17.72 -32.96 18.29
N ILE A 811 -16.59 -33.23 18.95
CA ILE A 811 -15.80 -34.45 18.80
C ILE A 811 -15.94 -35.26 20.09
N ASP A 812 -16.03 -36.58 19.97
CA ASP A 812 -16.10 -37.46 21.13
C ASP A 812 -14.88 -37.33 22.04
N HIS A 813 -15.10 -37.38 23.35
CA HIS A 813 -14.03 -37.32 24.35
C HIS A 813 -13.04 -38.50 24.24
N ASP A 814 -13.51 -39.66 23.79
CA ASP A 814 -12.70 -40.86 23.56
C ASP A 814 -11.91 -40.80 22.23
N HIS A 815 -12.06 -39.74 21.43
CA HIS A 815 -11.33 -39.60 20.18
C HIS A 815 -9.83 -39.32 20.46
N PRO A 816 -8.88 -39.95 19.72
CA PRO A 816 -7.43 -39.75 19.94
C PRO A 816 -6.97 -38.29 19.94
N ALA A 817 -7.63 -37.44 19.16
CA ALA A 817 -7.35 -36.00 19.11
C ALA A 817 -7.72 -35.23 20.40
N CYS A 818 -8.61 -35.78 21.23
CA CYS A 818 -9.13 -35.12 22.43
C CYS A 818 -8.62 -35.79 23.73
N LEU A 819 -8.28 -37.08 23.68
CA LEU A 819 -7.82 -37.90 24.82
C LEU A 819 -6.66 -37.28 25.59
N ASP A 820 -5.67 -36.70 24.90
CA ASP A 820 -4.47 -36.10 25.51
C ASP A 820 -4.66 -34.64 25.94
N SER A 821 -5.82 -34.05 25.65
CA SER A 821 -6.09 -32.62 25.82
C SER A 821 -7.22 -32.33 26.81
N ILE A 822 -8.15 -33.27 27.05
CA ILE A 822 -9.22 -33.12 28.05
C ILE A 822 -8.72 -33.56 29.43
N TYR A 823 -8.89 -32.70 30.44
CA TYR A 823 -8.54 -33.01 31.83
C TYR A 823 -9.68 -33.71 32.57
N ASP A 824 -10.93 -33.39 32.23
CA ASP A 824 -12.13 -34.04 32.76
C ASP A 824 -13.29 -33.94 31.75
N PRO A 825 -13.78 -35.07 31.20
CA PRO A 825 -14.86 -35.07 30.22
C PRO A 825 -16.23 -34.64 30.78
N GLN A 826 -16.42 -34.61 32.11
CA GLN A 826 -17.61 -34.03 32.72
C GLN A 826 -17.58 -32.50 32.66
N LEU A 827 -16.40 -31.91 32.84
CA LEU A 827 -16.20 -30.47 32.94
C LEU A 827 -15.93 -29.81 31.58
N GLN A 828 -15.41 -30.58 30.63
CA GLN A 828 -14.90 -30.09 29.34
C GLN A 828 -15.42 -30.93 28.18
N PHE A 829 -15.44 -30.34 26.99
CA PHE A 829 -15.70 -31.05 25.74
C PHE A 829 -14.79 -30.53 24.62
N CYS A 830 -14.69 -31.34 23.57
CA CYS A 830 -13.83 -31.12 22.42
C CYS A 830 -14.67 -30.72 21.20
N ALA A 831 -14.25 -29.69 20.46
CA ALA A 831 -14.91 -29.33 19.21
C ALA A 831 -13.92 -28.75 18.20
N GLY A 832 -14.14 -29.04 16.92
CA GLY A 832 -13.27 -28.58 15.84
C GLY A 832 -13.50 -29.34 14.54
N ILE A 833 -12.57 -29.17 13.60
CA ILE A 833 -12.48 -29.97 12.39
C ILE A 833 -11.16 -30.73 12.43
N ILE A 834 -11.21 -32.06 12.34
CA ILE A 834 -10.04 -32.93 12.53
C ILE A 834 -8.94 -32.63 11.50
N GLU A 835 -9.33 -32.27 10.28
CA GLU A 835 -8.41 -31.87 9.21
C GLU A 835 -7.67 -30.55 9.49
N GLY A 836 -8.08 -29.79 10.50
CA GLY A 836 -7.55 -28.46 10.85
C GLY A 836 -8.12 -27.34 9.98
N GLY A 837 -7.62 -26.12 10.18
CA GLY A 837 -7.96 -24.92 9.39
C GLY A 837 -9.25 -24.20 9.77
N LYS A 838 -10.03 -24.74 10.72
CA LYS A 838 -11.20 -24.10 11.34
C LYS A 838 -11.28 -24.50 12.82
N GLY A 839 -11.32 -23.52 13.72
CA GLY A 839 -11.31 -23.76 15.17
C GLY A 839 -11.51 -22.49 15.95
#